data_AF-A0A1H1L336-F1
#
_entry.id   AF-A0A1H1L336-F1
#
_cell.length_a   1.000
_cell.length_b   1.000
_cell.length_c   1.000
_cell.angle_alpha   90.00
_cell.angle_beta   90.00
_cell.angle_gamma   90.00
#
_symmetry.space_group_name_H-M   'P 1'
#
loop_
_entity.id
_entity.type
_entity.pdbx_description
1 polymer ?
#
loop_
_entity_poly.entity_id
_entity_poly.type
_entity_poly.pdbx_seq_one_letter_code
_entity_poly.pdbx_strand_id
1 'polypeptide(L)'
;MLKRALVLLLLTLSGWTCAEPLRTGLVLSGGGARGLAHIGVLKQLEEMNIPIDAIAGTSMGAVIGGLYAAGYSAEELEKIAQELDWENTLADAPLREDIPFRRKQDDRDFLVKQRLSFDHGKLSFPLGLLQGQNLGLQLESLLVHTNEIDDFNKLPIPFRAVATDIATGEAVVFDHGHLPLAIRASLALPGFFAPVEVDGRLLVDGVLSKNLPIDVARAMGVDRVIVVDIGTPLKSTGELKTVLDIMDQTTTLLTRVNSEKQLATLGPHDLLLQPQLGDMGFNSFDAIAEAIDAGATALRASHQALSFVNPAQQPTGGNLASARPQRQAVIDAIEVDNSGKVADEVVLGMIRQPIGEPLNLERLQTDMGTVYGTDYFSRVTYEVVHDEGRNTLLIHTAGRRTGTDYLRLGLNLVDDFEGGSQYNIGASFRVNGLNPLGAEWLTRAQVGSHQILYSEFYQPLDYGSRYFIAPFIDGEAVNVEVLQDNEPVVDFRQQRYGTGINLGRQIANTGEVRFGLSRYWGESKVRVGDPETPSISFEEAFYGIEFNRDTLDNVNFPHSGDEAQIAWRQSEPDLGADERYQQLEIKANKAFGFGLNSMQVGAFMGRTDSDVNVAQSSFILGGPGLFSGYRQDGLAGQNYDLGRLVYYRRLNPRYFDILSMPLYLGTSLEYGRVYNRGEDAFDTGYFAAGSLLLGLDTFLGPLFFGLGANEEGQEALYMKLGQTF
;
A
#
# COMPACT_ATOMS: atom_id res chain seq x y z
N MET A 1 13.06 25.85 -84.90
CA MET A 1 12.85 26.76 -83.75
C MET A 1 11.90 26.20 -82.69
N LEU A 2 10.97 25.27 -83.01
CA LEU A 2 10.03 24.69 -82.04
C LEU A 2 10.67 23.81 -80.93
N LYS A 3 11.76 23.09 -81.22
CA LYS A 3 12.45 22.23 -80.22
C LYS A 3 13.21 23.01 -79.13
N ARG A 4 13.61 24.25 -79.39
CA ARG A 4 14.32 25.09 -78.38
C ARG A 4 13.35 25.82 -77.45
N ALA A 5 12.12 26.09 -77.91
CA ALA A 5 11.06 26.66 -77.08
C ALA A 5 10.50 25.65 -76.06
N LEU A 6 10.44 24.36 -76.41
CA LEU A 6 9.95 23.31 -75.52
C LEU A 6 10.89 23.07 -74.32
N VAL A 7 12.19 23.19 -74.51
CA VAL A 7 13.20 23.01 -73.45
C VAL A 7 13.21 24.18 -72.47
N LEU A 8 12.98 25.41 -72.95
CA LEU A 8 12.82 26.57 -72.07
C LEU A 8 11.50 26.54 -71.27
N LEU A 9 10.41 26.00 -71.84
CA LEU A 9 9.13 25.85 -71.13
C LEU A 9 9.20 24.76 -70.04
N LEU A 10 10.00 23.71 -70.25
CA LEU A 10 10.25 22.63 -69.28
C LEU A 10 11.18 23.06 -68.14
N LEU A 11 12.09 24.01 -68.38
CA LEU A 11 12.96 24.57 -67.33
C LEU A 11 12.21 25.55 -66.41
N THR A 12 11.17 26.24 -66.89
CA THR A 12 10.34 27.13 -66.05
C THR A 12 9.29 26.42 -65.19
N LEU A 13 9.09 25.11 -65.35
CA LEU A 13 8.15 24.30 -64.57
C LEU A 13 8.82 23.49 -63.44
N SER A 14 10.13 23.62 -63.26
CA SER A 14 10.90 22.88 -62.24
C SER A 14 10.99 23.57 -60.88
N GLY A 15 10.34 24.72 -60.70
CA GLY A 15 10.27 25.46 -59.45
C GLY A 15 9.05 25.11 -58.59
N TRP A 16 8.68 23.84 -58.47
CA TRP A 16 7.84 23.41 -57.34
C TRP A 16 8.80 23.10 -56.20
N THR A 17 9.21 24.14 -55.47
CA THR A 17 9.72 23.93 -54.11
C THR A 17 8.58 23.28 -53.34
N CYS A 18 8.63 21.96 -53.16
CA CYS A 18 7.83 21.29 -52.15
C CYS A 18 8.22 21.98 -50.84
N ALA A 19 7.34 22.84 -50.30
CA ALA A 19 7.57 23.41 -48.99
C ALA A 19 7.80 22.25 -48.03
N GLU A 20 8.88 22.29 -47.25
CA GLU A 20 9.14 21.24 -46.27
C GLU A 20 7.90 21.12 -45.36
N PRO A 21 7.40 19.89 -45.10
CA PRO A 21 6.24 19.71 -44.27
C PRO A 21 6.53 20.28 -42.87
N LEU A 22 5.61 21.12 -42.37
CA LEU A 22 5.74 21.76 -41.06
C LEU A 22 5.85 20.70 -39.97
N ARG A 23 6.88 20.81 -39.13
CA ARG A 23 7.07 19.96 -37.96
C ARG A 23 6.05 20.31 -36.89
N THR A 24 5.35 19.30 -36.38
CA THR A 24 4.23 19.44 -35.46
C THR A 24 4.61 18.93 -34.08
N GLY A 25 4.57 19.80 -33.08
CA GLY A 25 4.75 19.43 -31.67
C GLY A 25 3.42 19.14 -30.99
N LEU A 26 3.39 18.18 -30.07
CA LEU A 26 2.26 17.91 -29.19
C LEU A 26 2.61 18.34 -27.75
N VAL A 27 1.77 19.18 -27.16
CA VAL A 27 1.94 19.70 -25.81
C VAL A 27 0.81 19.17 -24.93
N LEU A 28 1.15 18.43 -23.88
CA LEU A 28 0.19 17.79 -22.99
C LEU A 28 0.31 18.33 -21.56
N SER A 29 -0.78 18.94 -21.08
CA SER A 29 -0.83 19.49 -19.71
C SER A 29 -1.00 18.45 -18.60
N GLY A 30 -0.70 18.87 -17.38
CA GLY A 30 -1.04 18.15 -16.16
C GLY A 30 -2.50 18.36 -15.74
N GLY A 31 -3.00 17.44 -14.90
CA GLY A 31 -4.37 17.50 -14.36
C GLY A 31 -4.86 16.23 -13.65
N GLY A 32 -3.96 15.34 -13.21
CA GLY A 32 -4.33 14.07 -12.58
C GLY A 32 -5.19 13.19 -13.51
N ALA A 33 -6.28 12.64 -13.00
CA ALA A 33 -7.24 11.80 -13.73
C ALA A 33 -7.77 12.45 -15.03
N ARG A 34 -7.88 13.78 -15.07
CA ARG A 34 -8.27 14.53 -16.28
C ARG A 34 -7.33 14.27 -17.47
N GLY A 35 -6.08 13.88 -17.21
CA GLY A 35 -5.08 13.50 -18.20
C GLY A 35 -5.43 12.28 -19.03
N LEU A 36 -6.40 11.46 -18.61
CA LEU A 36 -6.93 10.38 -19.43
C LEU A 36 -7.55 10.89 -20.74
N ALA A 37 -7.98 12.16 -20.80
CA ALA A 37 -8.45 12.79 -22.04
C ALA A 37 -7.38 12.89 -23.12
N HIS A 38 -6.09 12.93 -22.75
CA HIS A 38 -4.99 12.92 -23.71
C HIS A 38 -5.02 11.67 -24.59
N ILE A 39 -5.43 10.51 -24.05
CA ILE A 39 -5.58 9.26 -24.79
C ILE A 39 -6.61 9.44 -25.92
N GLY A 40 -7.74 10.07 -25.63
CA GLY A 40 -8.78 10.36 -26.62
C GLY A 40 -8.30 11.24 -27.77
N VAL A 41 -7.49 12.26 -27.45
CA VAL A 41 -6.86 13.11 -28.47
C VAL A 41 -5.90 12.29 -29.32
N LEU A 42 -5.04 11.48 -28.72
CA LEU A 42 -4.10 10.60 -29.43
C LEU A 42 -4.81 9.62 -30.36
N LYS A 43 -5.90 8.98 -29.92
CA LYS A 43 -6.72 8.10 -30.77
C LYS A 43 -7.20 8.83 -32.02
N GLN A 44 -7.72 10.04 -31.85
CA GLN A 44 -8.25 10.80 -32.97
C GLN A 44 -7.12 11.35 -33.87
N LEU A 45 -5.92 11.66 -33.34
CA LEU A 45 -4.74 12.01 -34.13
C LEU A 45 -4.29 10.83 -35.01
N GLU A 46 -4.25 9.62 -34.47
CA GLU A 46 -3.93 8.38 -35.21
C GLU A 46 -4.96 8.13 -36.33
N GLU A 47 -6.25 8.19 -36.03
CA GLU A 47 -7.33 8.02 -37.01
C GLU A 47 -7.24 9.05 -38.16
N MET A 48 -6.86 10.29 -37.85
CA MET A 48 -6.71 11.38 -38.83
C MET A 48 -5.36 11.36 -39.56
N ASN A 49 -4.44 10.45 -39.21
CA ASN A 49 -3.06 10.39 -39.72
C ASN A 49 -2.32 11.73 -39.58
N ILE A 50 -2.47 12.40 -38.43
CA ILE A 50 -1.74 13.63 -38.14
C ILE A 50 -0.35 13.28 -37.57
N PRO A 51 0.75 13.64 -38.24
CA PRO A 51 2.10 13.33 -37.75
C PRO A 51 2.48 14.21 -36.55
N ILE A 52 3.12 13.59 -35.55
CA ILE A 52 3.68 14.27 -34.37
C ILE A 52 5.20 14.08 -34.38
N ASP A 53 5.95 15.18 -34.41
CA ASP A 53 7.42 15.20 -34.55
C ASP A 53 8.16 15.40 -33.22
N ALA A 54 7.45 15.86 -32.18
CA ALA A 54 7.98 16.06 -30.84
C ALA A 54 6.85 16.13 -29.81
N ILE A 55 7.10 15.68 -28.58
CA ILE A 55 6.14 15.72 -27.47
C ILE A 55 6.78 16.42 -26.27
N ALA A 56 6.05 17.35 -25.65
CA ALA A 56 6.39 17.91 -24.36
C ALA A 56 5.21 17.73 -23.39
N GLY A 57 5.46 17.10 -22.24
CA GLY A 57 4.43 16.73 -21.27
C GLY A 57 4.75 17.18 -19.85
N THR A 58 3.69 17.43 -19.07
CA THR A 58 3.77 17.74 -17.63
C THR A 58 2.81 16.86 -16.84
N SER A 59 3.24 16.31 -15.70
CA SER A 59 2.40 15.46 -14.83
C SER A 59 1.78 14.30 -15.60
N MET A 60 0.45 14.12 -15.56
CA MET A 60 -0.23 13.12 -16.38
C MET A 60 0.01 13.29 -17.89
N GLY A 61 0.26 14.51 -18.38
CA GLY A 61 0.70 14.74 -19.75
C GLY A 61 2.09 14.17 -20.04
N ALA A 62 3.00 14.14 -19.07
CA ALA A 62 4.30 13.46 -19.19
C ALA A 62 4.15 11.93 -19.15
N VAL A 63 3.21 11.40 -18.36
CA VAL A 63 2.90 9.96 -18.34
C VAL A 63 2.38 9.49 -19.70
N ILE A 64 1.27 10.08 -20.17
CA ILE A 64 0.64 9.67 -21.44
C ILE A 64 1.55 10.00 -22.62
N GLY A 65 2.15 11.19 -22.64
CA GLY A 65 3.07 11.62 -23.68
C GLY A 65 4.35 10.81 -23.74
N GLY A 66 4.91 10.44 -22.59
CA GLY A 66 6.11 9.61 -22.49
C GLY A 66 5.88 8.18 -22.94
N LEU A 67 4.78 7.56 -22.53
CA LEU A 67 4.39 6.23 -23.02
C LEU A 67 4.13 6.25 -24.55
N TYR A 68 3.41 7.25 -25.05
CA TYR A 68 3.18 7.40 -26.49
C TYR A 68 4.49 7.60 -27.27
N ALA A 69 5.36 8.49 -26.78
CA ALA A 69 6.68 8.73 -27.35
C ALA A 69 7.58 7.48 -27.35
N ALA A 70 7.45 6.62 -26.32
CA ALA A 70 8.12 5.34 -26.19
C ALA A 70 7.55 4.23 -27.09
N GLY A 71 6.51 4.53 -27.87
CA GLY A 71 5.96 3.65 -28.90
C GLY A 71 4.66 2.95 -28.54
N TYR A 72 3.97 3.28 -27.43
CA TYR A 72 2.64 2.73 -27.19
C TYR A 72 1.61 3.32 -28.16
N SER A 73 0.69 2.50 -28.68
CA SER A 73 -0.45 3.02 -29.46
C SER A 73 -1.53 3.63 -28.55
N ALA A 74 -2.38 4.49 -29.10
CA ALA A 74 -3.46 5.07 -28.31
C ALA A 74 -4.47 4.01 -27.81
N GLU A 75 -4.65 2.91 -28.54
CA GLU A 75 -5.47 1.75 -28.13
C GLU A 75 -4.82 0.97 -26.97
N GLU A 76 -3.50 0.76 -27.00
CA GLU A 76 -2.78 0.15 -25.88
C GLU A 76 -2.86 1.02 -24.61
N LEU A 77 -2.73 2.34 -24.76
CA LEU A 77 -2.85 3.29 -23.64
C LEU A 77 -4.24 3.26 -23.01
N GLU A 78 -5.31 3.20 -23.81
CA GLU A 78 -6.67 3.02 -23.32
C GLU A 78 -6.83 1.71 -22.55
N LYS A 79 -6.33 0.61 -23.10
CA LYS A 79 -6.38 -0.70 -22.45
C LYS A 79 -5.66 -0.68 -21.10
N ILE A 80 -4.45 -0.12 -21.06
CA ILE A 80 -3.68 0.05 -19.81
C ILE A 80 -4.50 0.87 -18.81
N ALA A 81 -5.07 2.00 -19.22
CA ALA A 81 -5.85 2.85 -18.32
C ALA A 81 -7.06 2.12 -17.73
N GLN A 82 -7.75 1.28 -18.51
CA GLN A 82 -8.94 0.54 -18.08
C GLN A 82 -8.61 -0.68 -17.19
N GLU A 83 -7.49 -1.35 -17.43
CA GLU A 83 -7.10 -2.58 -16.70
C GLU A 83 -6.28 -2.29 -15.43
N LEU A 84 -5.71 -1.09 -15.29
CA LEU A 84 -4.89 -0.72 -14.15
C LEU A 84 -5.71 -0.59 -12.86
N ASP A 85 -5.23 -1.20 -11.78
CA ASP A 85 -5.75 -0.97 -10.43
C ASP A 85 -5.24 0.40 -9.91
N TRP A 86 -6.00 1.45 -10.20
CA TRP A 86 -5.67 2.81 -9.78
C TRP A 86 -5.64 2.99 -8.26
N GLU A 87 -6.43 2.22 -7.51
CA GLU A 87 -6.45 2.29 -6.04
C GLU A 87 -5.10 1.83 -5.49
N ASN A 88 -4.61 0.67 -5.95
CA ASN A 88 -3.31 0.14 -5.52
C ASN A 88 -2.13 0.91 -6.12
N THR A 89 -2.21 1.35 -7.38
CA THR A 89 -1.12 2.07 -8.06
C THR A 89 -0.83 3.42 -7.42
N LEU A 90 -1.88 4.13 -6.98
CA LEU A 90 -1.76 5.43 -6.31
C LEU A 90 -1.58 5.29 -4.80
N ALA A 91 -1.83 4.12 -4.22
CA ALA A 91 -1.46 3.81 -2.85
C ALA A 91 0.05 3.52 -2.72
N ASP A 92 0.59 3.78 -1.53
CA ASP A 92 2.00 3.49 -1.22
C ASP A 92 2.22 2.36 -0.24
N ALA A 93 1.14 1.81 0.30
CA ALA A 93 1.28 0.56 1.03
C ALA A 93 1.53 -0.54 -0.01
N PRO A 94 2.58 -1.37 0.14
CA PRO A 94 2.66 -2.60 -0.63
C PRO A 94 1.43 -3.46 -0.30
N LEU A 95 1.06 -4.37 -1.20
CA LEU A 95 0.01 -5.34 -0.91
C LEU A 95 0.35 -6.07 0.38
N ARG A 96 -0.64 -6.24 1.27
CA ARG A 96 -0.37 -6.84 2.58
C ARG A 96 0.28 -8.21 2.44
N GLU A 97 -0.09 -9.00 1.43
CA GLU A 97 0.51 -10.30 1.16
C GLU A 97 2.03 -10.27 0.92
N ASP A 98 2.53 -9.19 0.32
CA ASP A 98 3.95 -8.98 -0.01
C ASP A 98 4.78 -8.53 1.21
N ILE A 99 4.13 -7.97 2.23
CA ILE A 99 4.79 -7.51 3.45
C ILE A 99 5.40 -8.71 4.19
N PRO A 100 6.68 -8.63 4.63
CA PRO A 100 7.28 -9.68 5.45
C PRO A 100 6.43 -10.02 6.69
N PHE A 101 6.37 -11.29 7.07
CA PHE A 101 5.52 -11.73 8.19
C PHE A 101 5.79 -10.95 9.49
N ARG A 102 7.07 -10.68 9.77
CA ARG A 102 7.50 -9.87 10.93
C ARG A 102 6.86 -8.47 10.98
N ARG A 103 6.56 -7.89 9.82
CA ARG A 103 5.93 -6.58 9.67
C ARG A 103 4.41 -6.69 9.74
N LYS A 104 3.82 -7.76 9.21
CA LYS A 104 2.37 -8.07 9.33
C LYS A 104 1.90 -8.18 10.77
N GLN A 105 2.77 -8.63 11.68
CA GLN A 105 2.49 -8.67 13.13
C GLN A 105 2.14 -7.27 13.67
N ASP A 106 2.75 -6.21 13.13
CA ASP A 106 2.43 -4.84 13.55
C ASP A 106 1.04 -4.37 13.08
N ASP A 107 0.39 -5.02 12.12
CA ASP A 107 -0.97 -4.66 11.72
C ASP A 107 -2.03 -5.25 12.66
N ARG A 108 -1.68 -6.35 13.34
CA ARG A 108 -2.55 -7.01 14.33
C ARG A 108 -2.46 -6.35 15.69
N ASP A 109 -1.24 -5.98 16.05
CA ASP A 109 -0.92 -5.52 17.38
C ASP A 109 -1.22 -4.00 17.55
N PHE A 110 -1.56 -3.27 16.48
CA PHE A 110 -1.68 -1.80 16.52
C PHE A 110 -2.88 -1.25 15.77
N LEU A 111 -3.30 -0.06 16.23
CA LEU A 111 -4.57 0.52 15.83
C LEU A 111 -4.51 1.75 14.97
N VAL A 112 -3.54 2.61 15.26
CA VAL A 112 -3.32 3.79 14.45
C VAL A 112 -2.29 3.37 13.40
N LYS A 113 -2.76 3.22 12.16
CA LYS A 113 -1.88 2.90 11.01
C LYS A 113 -0.77 3.95 10.86
N GLN A 114 -1.01 5.18 11.34
CA GLN A 114 -0.04 6.27 11.30
C GLN A 114 1.11 6.02 12.27
N ARG A 115 2.32 6.19 11.74
CA ARG A 115 3.58 6.01 12.46
C ARG A 115 4.19 7.37 12.71
N LEU A 116 4.58 7.64 13.96
CA LEU A 116 5.37 8.81 14.30
C LEU A 116 6.84 8.44 14.16
N SER A 117 7.51 8.99 13.15
CA SER A 117 8.91 8.67 12.85
C SER A 117 9.86 9.60 13.60
N PHE A 118 11.00 9.06 14.02
CA PHE A 118 12.02 9.83 14.74
C PHE A 118 13.36 9.76 14.02
N ASP A 119 14.00 10.92 13.88
CA ASP A 119 15.39 11.03 13.45
C ASP A 119 16.22 11.66 14.57
N HIS A 120 17.24 10.94 15.06
CA HIS A 120 18.11 11.37 16.15
C HIS A 120 17.36 11.96 17.37
N GLY A 121 16.24 11.35 17.75
CA GLY A 121 15.40 11.77 18.88
C GLY A 121 14.44 12.94 18.61
N LYS A 122 14.34 13.43 17.36
CA LYS A 122 13.39 14.47 16.95
C LYS A 122 12.24 13.87 16.15
N LEU A 123 11.02 14.31 16.46
CA LEU A 123 9.82 13.95 15.69
C LEU A 123 9.96 14.48 14.25
N SER A 124 9.80 13.61 13.27
CA SER A 124 9.88 13.94 11.85
C SER A 124 8.54 13.64 11.16
N PHE A 125 8.11 14.55 10.28
CA PHE A 125 6.92 14.40 9.46
C PHE A 125 7.31 14.03 8.02
N PRO A 126 6.51 13.22 7.31
CA PRO A 126 6.77 12.87 5.92
C PRO A 126 6.62 14.11 5.00
N LEU A 127 7.36 14.12 3.89
CA LEU A 127 7.36 15.23 2.91
C LEU A 127 6.15 15.23 1.97
N GLY A 128 5.34 14.18 1.99
CA GLY A 128 4.09 14.03 1.24
C GLY A 128 3.20 13.00 1.94
N LEU A 129 1.91 12.97 1.59
CA LEU A 129 0.99 11.93 2.07
C LEU A 129 1.37 10.55 1.53
N LEU A 130 1.92 10.53 0.32
CA LEU A 130 2.26 9.37 -0.50
C LEU A 130 3.72 9.49 -0.96
N GLN A 131 4.52 8.42 -0.89
CA GLN A 131 5.83 8.29 -1.53
C GLN A 131 5.76 8.09 -3.07
N GLY A 132 4.65 7.58 -3.61
CA GLY A 132 4.45 7.13 -4.99
C GLY A 132 5.40 6.01 -5.46
N GLN A 133 5.59 5.01 -4.60
CA GLN A 133 6.35 3.78 -4.80
C GLN A 133 5.72 2.88 -5.87
N ASN A 134 4.45 2.49 -5.70
CA ASN A 134 3.76 1.59 -6.64
C ASN A 134 3.63 2.22 -8.04
N LEU A 135 3.31 3.51 -8.08
CA LEU A 135 3.30 4.31 -9.31
C LEU A 135 4.65 4.31 -10.02
N GLY A 136 5.76 4.44 -9.28
CA GLY A 136 7.11 4.33 -9.83
C GLY A 136 7.36 2.96 -10.45
N LEU A 137 7.06 1.88 -9.73
CA LEU A 137 7.21 0.50 -10.23
C LEU A 137 6.34 0.21 -11.47
N GLN A 138 5.15 0.80 -11.54
CA GLN A 138 4.29 0.66 -12.70
C GLN A 138 4.90 1.36 -13.93
N LEU A 139 5.49 2.54 -13.75
CA LEU A 139 6.23 3.23 -14.81
C LEU A 139 7.45 2.43 -15.25
N GLU A 140 8.23 1.86 -14.31
CA GLU A 140 9.36 0.97 -14.64
C GLU A 140 8.90 -0.22 -15.49
N SER A 141 7.82 -0.89 -15.09
CA SER A 141 7.29 -2.03 -15.82
C SER A 141 6.83 -1.67 -17.24
N LEU A 142 6.22 -0.50 -17.43
CA LEU A 142 5.72 -0.04 -18.73
C LEU A 142 6.82 0.51 -19.64
N LEU A 143 7.96 0.91 -19.10
CA LEU A 143 9.02 1.57 -19.87
C LEU A 143 10.33 0.78 -19.87
N VAL A 144 10.34 -0.44 -19.34
CA VAL A 144 11.53 -1.30 -19.28
C VAL A 144 12.22 -1.50 -20.63
N HIS A 145 11.47 -1.46 -21.74
CA HIS A 145 12.02 -1.58 -23.10
C HIS A 145 12.77 -0.32 -23.56
N THR A 146 12.74 0.75 -22.78
CA THR A 146 13.43 2.02 -23.03
C THR A 146 14.72 2.19 -22.22
N ASN A 147 15.10 1.23 -21.38
CA ASN A 147 16.26 1.38 -20.48
C ASN A 147 17.60 1.60 -21.21
N GLU A 148 17.73 1.22 -22.48
CA GLU A 148 18.91 1.51 -23.30
C GLU A 148 18.89 2.94 -23.92
N ILE A 149 17.82 3.69 -23.71
CA ILE A 149 17.57 5.01 -24.30
C ILE A 149 17.80 6.09 -23.25
N ASP A 150 19.06 6.49 -23.12
CA ASP A 150 19.45 7.62 -22.27
C ASP A 150 19.08 8.99 -22.87
N ASP A 151 19.03 9.11 -24.20
CA ASP A 151 18.73 10.37 -24.89
C ASP A 151 17.30 10.33 -25.44
N PHE A 152 16.41 11.17 -24.90
CA PHE A 152 14.98 11.14 -25.24
C PHE A 152 14.68 11.62 -26.67
N ASN A 153 15.68 12.13 -27.40
CA ASN A 153 15.55 12.37 -28.84
C ASN A 153 15.60 11.08 -29.67
N LYS A 154 16.05 9.96 -29.09
CA LYS A 154 16.15 8.65 -29.74
C LYS A 154 14.91 7.77 -29.53
N LEU A 155 13.95 8.24 -28.73
CA LEU A 155 12.63 7.63 -28.64
C LEU A 155 11.93 7.68 -30.01
N PRO A 156 10.97 6.77 -30.30
CA PRO A 156 10.17 6.82 -31.52
C PRO A 156 9.62 8.22 -31.88
N ILE A 157 9.26 9.00 -30.85
CA ILE A 157 9.05 10.46 -30.98
C ILE A 157 9.94 11.16 -29.94
N PRO A 158 10.72 12.19 -30.32
CA PRO A 158 11.46 13.00 -29.35
C PRO A 158 10.56 13.52 -28.24
N PHE A 159 10.98 13.34 -26.98
CA PHE A 159 10.15 13.64 -25.81
C PHE A 159 10.85 14.56 -24.81
N ARG A 160 10.07 15.37 -24.09
CA ARG A 160 10.48 16.12 -22.91
C ARG A 160 9.46 15.99 -21.79
N ALA A 161 9.91 15.63 -20.59
CA ALA A 161 9.13 15.75 -19.37
C ALA A 161 9.53 17.02 -18.61
N VAL A 162 8.58 17.68 -17.96
CA VAL A 162 8.85 18.88 -17.16
C VAL A 162 8.57 18.64 -15.69
N ALA A 163 9.54 18.93 -14.84
CA ALA A 163 9.41 19.00 -13.39
C ALA A 163 9.76 20.41 -12.89
N THR A 164 9.57 20.65 -11.60
CA THR A 164 9.93 21.90 -10.93
C THR A 164 10.91 21.62 -9.81
N ASP A 165 12.03 22.33 -9.76
CA ASP A 165 12.91 22.31 -8.58
C ASP A 165 12.25 23.09 -7.45
N ILE A 166 11.89 22.42 -6.35
CA ILE A 166 11.16 23.04 -5.25
C ILE A 166 12.00 24.09 -4.49
N ALA A 167 13.34 24.00 -4.57
CA ALA A 167 14.22 24.93 -3.87
C ALA A 167 14.34 26.27 -4.59
N THR A 168 14.25 26.29 -5.92
CA THR A 168 14.44 27.48 -6.76
C THR A 168 13.15 27.97 -7.44
N GLY A 169 12.18 27.08 -7.62
CA GLY A 169 10.98 27.31 -8.44
C GLY A 169 11.23 27.22 -9.95
N GLU A 170 12.45 26.88 -10.38
CA GLU A 170 12.81 26.79 -11.78
C GLU A 170 12.30 25.50 -12.43
N ALA A 171 11.95 25.58 -13.71
CA ALA A 171 11.58 24.41 -14.50
C ALA A 171 12.81 23.56 -14.80
N VAL A 172 12.70 22.25 -14.55
CA VAL A 172 13.67 21.24 -14.97
C VAL A 172 13.06 20.47 -16.13
N VAL A 173 13.70 20.60 -17.29
CA VAL A 173 13.25 19.92 -18.52
C VAL A 173 14.14 18.71 -18.72
N PHE A 174 13.55 17.52 -18.63
CA PHE A 174 14.25 16.28 -18.89
C PHE A 174 14.30 16.00 -20.39
N ASP A 175 15.52 15.88 -20.91
CA ASP A 175 15.83 15.48 -22.28
C ASP A 175 16.72 14.23 -22.34
N HIS A 176 17.20 13.75 -21.20
CA HIS A 176 18.00 12.54 -21.06
C HIS A 176 17.84 11.91 -19.66
N GLY A 177 18.45 10.74 -19.49
CA GLY A 177 18.51 9.95 -18.26
C GLY A 177 17.46 8.84 -18.20
N HIS A 178 17.14 8.38 -17.00
CA HIS A 178 16.16 7.31 -16.81
C HIS A 178 14.72 7.81 -17.02
N LEU A 179 14.06 7.41 -18.12
CA LEU A 179 12.75 7.91 -18.54
C LEU A 179 11.63 7.73 -17.48
N PRO A 180 11.47 6.56 -16.83
CA PRO A 180 10.54 6.37 -15.72
C PRO A 180 10.74 7.38 -14.58
N LEU A 181 11.99 7.64 -14.20
CA LEU A 181 12.33 8.59 -13.14
C LEU A 181 11.99 10.03 -13.53
N ALA A 182 12.26 10.43 -14.77
CA ALA A 182 11.91 11.75 -15.30
C ALA A 182 10.38 11.98 -15.30
N ILE A 183 9.60 10.98 -15.73
CA ILE A 183 8.13 11.02 -15.68
C ILE A 183 7.65 11.05 -14.23
N ARG A 184 8.22 10.22 -13.34
CA ARG A 184 7.85 10.17 -11.92
C ARG A 184 8.12 11.49 -11.22
N ALA A 185 9.23 12.17 -11.52
CA ALA A 185 9.56 13.51 -11.02
C ALA A 185 8.54 14.55 -11.51
N SER A 186 8.13 14.48 -12.78
CA SER A 186 7.09 15.33 -13.36
C SER A 186 5.71 15.15 -12.70
N LEU A 187 5.47 14.02 -12.02
CA LEU A 187 4.19 13.63 -11.39
C LEU A 187 4.19 13.82 -9.86
N ALA A 188 5.25 14.37 -9.26
CA ALA A 188 5.41 14.51 -7.81
C ALA A 188 4.64 15.72 -7.25
N LEU A 189 3.29 15.65 -7.26
CA LEU A 189 2.42 16.75 -6.85
C LEU A 189 2.59 17.11 -5.36
N PRO A 190 2.98 18.35 -5.00
CA PRO A 190 3.22 18.74 -3.61
C PRO A 190 2.03 18.50 -2.69
N GLY A 191 2.30 18.00 -1.48
CA GLY A 191 1.29 17.64 -0.49
C GLY A 191 0.65 16.26 -0.73
N PHE A 192 0.63 15.78 -1.97
CA PHE A 192 0.17 14.44 -2.30
C PHE A 192 1.34 13.47 -2.39
N PHE A 193 2.18 13.61 -3.41
CA PHE A 193 3.36 12.75 -3.62
C PHE A 193 4.63 13.40 -3.07
N ALA A 194 5.51 12.57 -2.52
CA ALA A 194 6.81 12.98 -2.05
C ALA A 194 7.65 13.50 -3.23
N PRO A 195 8.44 14.56 -3.03
CA PRO A 195 9.38 15.03 -4.04
C PRO A 195 10.40 13.96 -4.42
N VAL A 196 10.85 13.99 -5.68
CA VAL A 196 11.83 13.06 -6.23
C VAL A 196 13.19 13.73 -6.30
N GLU A 197 14.19 13.14 -5.66
CA GLU A 197 15.58 13.61 -5.77
C GLU A 197 16.23 13.09 -7.06
N VAL A 198 16.73 14.00 -7.89
CA VAL A 198 17.45 13.73 -9.14
C VAL A 198 18.63 14.70 -9.24
N ASP A 199 19.85 14.19 -9.42
CA ASP A 199 21.08 14.98 -9.54
C ASP A 199 21.28 16.04 -8.43
N GLY A 200 20.92 15.68 -7.19
CA GLY A 200 21.00 16.56 -6.01
C GLY A 200 19.94 17.67 -5.97
N ARG A 201 18.99 17.69 -6.90
CA ARG A 201 17.82 18.58 -6.89
C ARG A 201 16.61 17.85 -6.34
N LEU A 202 15.77 18.56 -5.60
CA LEU A 202 14.53 18.02 -5.08
C LEU A 202 13.38 18.47 -5.98
N LEU A 203 12.86 17.54 -6.77
CA LEU A 203 11.93 17.84 -7.84
C LEU A 203 10.49 17.51 -7.45
N VAL A 204 9.58 18.40 -7.84
CA VAL A 204 8.13 18.24 -7.72
C VAL A 204 7.49 18.41 -9.09
N ASP A 205 6.17 18.22 -9.14
CA ASP A 205 5.38 18.30 -10.37
C ASP A 205 5.64 19.60 -11.18
N GLY A 206 5.75 19.46 -12.50
CA GLY A 206 5.97 20.56 -13.44
C GLY A 206 4.81 21.55 -13.53
N VAL A 207 3.62 21.22 -13.01
CA VAL A 207 2.44 22.11 -13.01
C VAL A 207 2.74 23.47 -12.37
N LEU A 208 3.66 23.51 -11.41
CA LEU A 208 4.05 24.74 -10.72
C LEU A 208 4.87 25.71 -11.59
N SER A 209 5.63 25.20 -12.56
CA SER A 209 6.53 26.01 -13.38
C SER A 209 6.06 26.16 -14.83
N LYS A 210 5.69 25.05 -15.49
CA LYS A 210 5.25 25.03 -16.89
C LYS A 210 4.23 23.91 -17.14
N ASN A 211 2.99 24.11 -16.72
CA ASN A 211 1.91 23.14 -16.98
C ASN A 211 1.63 22.91 -18.47
N LEU A 212 1.78 23.95 -19.29
CA LEU A 212 1.66 23.87 -20.76
C LEU A 212 3.03 24.17 -21.37
N PRO A 213 3.92 23.19 -21.55
CA PRO A 213 5.31 23.42 -21.96
C PRO A 213 5.44 23.72 -23.47
N ILE A 214 4.74 24.75 -23.95
CA ILE A 214 4.73 25.19 -25.36
C ILE A 214 6.11 25.67 -25.78
N ASP A 215 6.77 26.48 -24.94
CA ASP A 215 8.13 26.94 -25.22
C ASP A 215 9.15 25.82 -25.27
N VAL A 216 8.99 24.77 -24.45
CA VAL A 216 9.81 23.55 -24.50
C VAL A 216 9.61 22.84 -25.84
N ALA A 217 8.36 22.61 -26.26
CA ALA A 217 8.08 21.99 -27.57
C ALA A 217 8.68 22.81 -28.72
N ARG A 218 8.56 24.15 -28.71
CA ARG A 218 9.19 25.03 -29.70
C ARG A 218 10.72 24.91 -29.70
N ALA A 219 11.35 24.78 -28.53
CA ALA A 219 12.79 24.59 -28.42
C ALA A 219 13.28 23.25 -29.04
N MET A 220 12.39 22.27 -29.22
CA MET A 220 12.66 21.03 -29.96
C MET A 220 12.62 21.20 -31.49
N GLY A 221 12.40 22.42 -31.97
CA GLY A 221 12.47 22.79 -33.39
C GLY A 221 11.20 22.46 -34.19
N VAL A 222 10.02 22.56 -33.55
CA VAL A 222 8.73 22.42 -34.24
C VAL A 222 8.22 23.77 -34.75
N ASP A 223 7.52 23.75 -35.88
CA ASP A 223 6.99 24.97 -36.54
C ASP A 223 5.61 25.36 -36.00
N ARG A 224 4.84 24.37 -35.57
CA ARG A 224 3.48 24.51 -35.04
C ARG A 224 3.22 23.53 -33.91
N VAL A 225 2.28 23.84 -33.02
CA VAL A 225 1.91 22.99 -31.89
C VAL A 225 0.43 22.64 -31.84
N ILE A 226 0.12 21.43 -31.40
CA ILE A 226 -1.19 21.00 -30.91
C ILE A 226 -1.09 20.96 -29.40
N VAL A 227 -1.91 21.75 -28.72
CA VAL A 227 -1.89 21.93 -27.26
C VAL A 227 -3.15 21.34 -26.68
N VAL A 228 -3.01 20.38 -25.77
CA VAL A 228 -4.13 19.79 -25.02
C VAL A 228 -4.11 20.33 -23.60
N ASP A 229 -5.03 21.26 -23.33
CA ASP A 229 -5.21 21.90 -22.03
C ASP A 229 -6.39 21.28 -21.29
N ILE A 230 -6.09 20.51 -20.25
CA ILE A 230 -7.05 19.80 -19.40
C ILE A 230 -7.16 20.42 -18.00
N GLY A 231 -6.74 21.68 -17.86
CA GLY A 231 -6.66 22.37 -16.58
C GLY A 231 -7.91 22.19 -15.70
N THR A 232 -7.67 22.11 -14.39
CA THR A 232 -8.72 21.91 -13.39
C THR A 232 -9.47 23.22 -13.14
N PRO A 233 -10.82 23.21 -13.12
CA PRO A 233 -11.60 24.38 -12.71
C PRO A 233 -11.32 24.72 -11.23
N LEU A 234 -11.48 25.99 -10.87
CA LEU A 234 -11.34 26.43 -9.48
C LEU A 234 -12.52 25.94 -8.65
N LYS A 235 -12.25 25.40 -7.46
CA LYS A 235 -13.27 25.03 -6.48
C LYS A 235 -14.03 26.27 -5.99
N SER A 236 -15.33 26.13 -5.78
CA SER A 236 -16.15 27.14 -5.13
C SER A 236 -15.84 27.24 -3.63
N THR A 237 -16.20 28.36 -3.01
CA THR A 237 -15.98 28.58 -1.57
C THR A 237 -16.61 27.49 -0.68
N GLY A 238 -17.72 26.87 -1.11
CA GLY A 238 -18.37 25.78 -0.38
C GLY A 238 -17.65 24.42 -0.48
N GLU A 239 -16.76 24.27 -1.46
CA GLU A 239 -15.96 23.05 -1.69
C GLU A 239 -14.62 23.09 -0.94
N LEU A 240 -14.17 24.27 -0.49
CA LEU A 240 -12.91 24.44 0.25
C LEU A 240 -13.09 24.14 1.74
N LYS A 241 -13.06 22.85 2.12
CA LYS A 241 -13.37 22.39 3.49
C LYS A 241 -12.16 22.00 4.31
N THR A 242 -11.08 21.58 3.67
CA THR A 242 -9.89 21.00 4.34
C THR A 242 -8.60 21.76 4.00
N VAL A 243 -7.54 21.53 4.79
CA VAL A 243 -6.20 22.07 4.47
C VAL A 243 -5.73 21.59 3.09
N LEU A 244 -6.03 20.33 2.75
CA LEU A 244 -5.69 19.77 1.44
C LEU A 244 -6.43 20.49 0.30
N ASP A 245 -7.72 20.83 0.49
CA ASP A 245 -8.46 21.62 -0.51
C ASP A 245 -7.85 22.99 -0.73
N ILE A 246 -7.39 23.65 0.34
CA ILE A 246 -6.73 24.95 0.25
C ILE A 246 -5.37 24.82 -0.47
N MET A 247 -4.60 23.77 -0.19
CA MET A 247 -3.33 23.52 -0.88
C MET A 247 -3.55 23.23 -2.37
N ASP A 248 -4.50 22.37 -2.71
CA ASP A 248 -4.90 22.04 -4.08
C ASP A 248 -5.39 23.27 -4.86
N GLN A 249 -6.25 24.09 -4.24
CA GLN A 249 -6.71 25.35 -4.83
C GLN A 249 -5.53 26.32 -5.06
N THR A 250 -4.58 26.41 -4.12
CA THR A 250 -3.39 27.27 -4.25
C THR A 250 -2.51 26.81 -5.40
N THR A 251 -2.25 25.51 -5.50
CA THR A 251 -1.51 24.91 -6.63
C THR A 251 -2.22 25.22 -7.95
N THR A 252 -3.53 25.02 -8.02
CA THR A 252 -4.33 25.30 -9.24
C THR A 252 -4.25 26.78 -9.66
N LEU A 253 -4.25 27.71 -8.71
CA LEU A 253 -4.07 29.14 -8.99
C LEU A 253 -2.68 29.45 -9.58
N LEU A 254 -1.62 28.86 -9.03
CA LEU A 254 -0.25 29.03 -9.54
C LEU A 254 -0.08 28.41 -10.94
N THR A 255 -0.64 27.22 -11.14
CA THR A 255 -0.69 26.50 -12.43
C THR A 255 -1.32 27.37 -13.51
N ARG A 256 -2.47 28.00 -13.20
CA ARG A 256 -3.20 28.84 -14.15
C ARG A 256 -2.38 30.04 -14.63
N VAL A 257 -1.63 30.69 -13.74
CA VAL A 257 -0.79 31.84 -14.09
C VAL A 257 0.29 31.46 -15.11
N ASN A 258 0.92 30.29 -14.97
CA ASN A 258 1.93 29.85 -15.94
C ASN A 258 1.31 29.31 -17.24
N SER A 259 0.16 28.63 -17.17
CA SER A 259 -0.62 28.21 -18.35
C SER A 259 -1.04 29.39 -19.23
N GLU A 260 -1.62 30.45 -18.65
CA GLU A 260 -2.07 31.63 -19.40
C GLU A 260 -0.90 32.34 -20.13
N LYS A 261 0.28 32.39 -19.50
CA LYS A 261 1.50 32.93 -20.14
C LYS A 261 1.92 32.12 -21.36
N GLN A 262 1.85 30.79 -21.28
CA GLN A 262 2.22 29.89 -22.39
C GLN A 262 1.18 29.98 -23.51
N LEU A 263 -0.12 29.97 -23.19
CA LEU A 263 -1.20 30.11 -24.17
C LEU A 263 -1.13 31.44 -24.94
N ALA A 264 -0.65 32.52 -24.31
CA ALA A 264 -0.44 33.80 -24.98
C ALA A 264 0.64 33.75 -26.09
N THR A 265 1.44 32.67 -26.18
CA THR A 265 2.46 32.46 -27.22
C THR A 265 1.96 31.69 -28.44
N LEU A 266 0.68 31.30 -28.45
CA LEU A 266 0.07 30.61 -29.59
C LEU A 266 -0.02 31.54 -30.81
N GLY A 267 0.44 31.04 -31.94
CA GLY A 267 0.37 31.66 -33.24
C GLY A 267 -0.81 31.14 -34.09
N PRO A 268 -0.96 31.66 -35.31
CA PRO A 268 -2.09 31.33 -36.20
C PRO A 268 -2.06 29.89 -36.73
N HIS A 269 -0.92 29.21 -36.64
CA HIS A 269 -0.74 27.82 -37.10
C HIS A 269 -0.88 26.80 -35.97
N ASP A 270 -1.11 27.24 -34.73
CA ASP A 270 -1.21 26.38 -33.57
C ASP A 270 -2.67 26.05 -33.25
N LEU A 271 -2.90 24.86 -32.69
CA LEU A 271 -4.22 24.35 -32.31
C LEU A 271 -4.30 24.20 -30.80
N LEU A 272 -5.28 24.84 -30.18
CA LEU A 272 -5.63 24.62 -28.77
C LEU A 272 -6.85 23.71 -28.69
N LEU A 273 -6.74 22.64 -27.89
CA LEU A 273 -7.80 21.71 -27.56
C LEU A 273 -8.07 21.81 -26.06
N GLN A 274 -9.33 22.03 -25.71
CA GLN A 274 -9.81 22.08 -24.32
C GLN A 274 -10.96 21.09 -24.15
N PRO A 275 -10.67 19.82 -23.82
CA PRO A 275 -11.69 18.80 -23.59
C PRO A 275 -12.69 19.21 -22.51
N GLN A 276 -13.97 18.93 -22.75
CA GLN A 276 -15.04 19.25 -21.80
C GLN A 276 -15.17 18.13 -20.75
N LEU A 277 -14.53 18.31 -19.60
CA LEU A 277 -14.42 17.29 -18.54
C LEU A 277 -15.38 17.49 -17.35
N GLY A 278 -16.30 18.46 -17.43
CA GLY A 278 -17.27 18.74 -16.36
C GLY A 278 -16.63 18.92 -14.98
N ASP A 279 -17.25 18.32 -13.97
CA ASP A 279 -16.87 18.40 -12.55
C ASP A 279 -15.79 17.38 -12.15
N MET A 280 -15.13 16.73 -13.12
CA MET A 280 -14.09 15.74 -12.87
C MET A 280 -12.91 16.37 -12.10
N GLY A 281 -12.64 15.83 -10.91
CA GLY A 281 -11.50 16.21 -10.08
C GLY A 281 -10.19 15.56 -10.56
N PHE A 282 -9.08 15.94 -9.95
CA PHE A 282 -7.77 15.34 -10.26
C PHE A 282 -7.67 13.86 -9.82
N ASN A 283 -8.56 13.38 -8.95
CA ASN A 283 -8.58 12.02 -8.39
C ASN A 283 -9.70 11.12 -8.94
N SER A 284 -10.47 11.58 -9.93
CA SER A 284 -11.63 10.87 -10.51
C SER A 284 -11.22 9.76 -11.50
N PHE A 285 -10.39 8.81 -11.06
CA PHE A 285 -9.89 7.69 -11.89
C PHE A 285 -10.95 6.60 -12.16
N ASP A 286 -12.18 6.79 -11.70
CA ASP A 286 -13.35 5.97 -11.99
C ASP A 286 -14.06 6.38 -13.30
N ALA A 287 -13.86 7.62 -13.77
CA ALA A 287 -14.51 8.18 -14.96
C ALA A 287 -13.63 8.10 -16.22
N ILE A 288 -12.92 6.99 -16.40
CA ILE A 288 -11.93 6.79 -17.48
C ILE A 288 -12.54 6.98 -18.87
N ALA A 289 -13.66 6.29 -19.13
CA ALA A 289 -14.31 6.31 -20.44
C ALA A 289 -14.82 7.72 -20.81
N GLU A 290 -15.33 8.47 -19.84
CA GLU A 290 -15.82 9.84 -20.03
C GLU A 290 -14.68 10.79 -20.39
N ALA A 291 -13.53 10.67 -19.70
CA ALA A 291 -12.36 11.48 -19.99
C ALA A 291 -11.84 11.23 -21.42
N ILE A 292 -11.69 9.96 -21.80
CA ILE A 292 -11.19 9.57 -23.13
C ILE A 292 -12.14 10.08 -24.23
N ASP A 293 -13.46 9.92 -24.07
CA ASP A 293 -14.43 10.38 -25.07
C ASP A 293 -14.42 11.93 -25.21
N ALA A 294 -14.28 12.65 -24.10
CA ALA A 294 -14.17 14.11 -24.11
C ALA A 294 -12.95 14.59 -24.91
N GLY A 295 -11.81 13.92 -24.76
CA GLY A 295 -10.60 14.21 -25.53
C GLY A 295 -10.76 13.95 -27.02
N ALA A 296 -11.31 12.79 -27.40
CA ALA A 296 -11.56 12.45 -28.80
C ALA A 296 -12.54 13.42 -29.46
N THR A 297 -13.61 13.78 -28.74
CA THR A 297 -14.62 14.73 -29.19
C THR A 297 -14.03 16.13 -29.41
N ALA A 298 -13.12 16.58 -28.53
CA ALA A 298 -12.47 17.89 -28.65
C ALA A 298 -11.67 18.02 -29.97
N LEU A 299 -10.91 16.99 -30.35
CA LEU A 299 -10.19 17.02 -31.63
C LEU A 299 -11.14 16.88 -32.82
N ARG A 300 -12.10 15.95 -32.76
CA ARG A 300 -13.07 15.71 -33.85
C ARG A 300 -13.91 16.93 -34.20
N ALA A 301 -14.27 17.74 -33.20
CA ALA A 301 -15.04 18.96 -33.38
C ALA A 301 -14.20 20.14 -33.93
N SER A 302 -12.85 20.04 -33.93
CA SER A 302 -11.99 21.13 -34.38
C SER A 302 -11.79 21.14 -35.89
N HIS A 303 -12.39 22.12 -36.56
CA HIS A 303 -12.17 22.33 -38.01
C HIS A 303 -10.71 22.66 -38.35
N GLN A 304 -9.97 23.27 -37.41
CA GLN A 304 -8.55 23.62 -37.61
C GLN A 304 -7.65 22.37 -37.63
N ALA A 305 -8.07 21.25 -37.04
CA ALA A 305 -7.33 19.99 -37.06
C ALA A 305 -7.07 19.49 -38.51
N LEU A 306 -7.95 19.82 -39.45
CA LEU A 306 -7.76 19.49 -40.87
C LEU A 306 -6.52 20.15 -41.50
N SER A 307 -6.03 21.27 -40.94
CA SER A 307 -4.79 21.91 -41.39
C SER A 307 -3.53 21.13 -41.00
N PHE A 308 -3.65 20.17 -40.09
CA PHE A 308 -2.56 19.32 -39.63
C PHE A 308 -2.46 18.00 -40.41
N VAL A 309 -3.53 17.62 -41.12
CA VAL A 309 -3.56 16.41 -41.95
C VAL A 309 -2.61 16.57 -43.13
N ASN A 310 -1.73 15.60 -43.33
CA ASN A 310 -0.84 15.56 -44.49
C ASN A 310 -1.37 14.57 -45.55
N PRO A 311 -2.04 15.03 -46.62
CA PRO A 311 -2.63 14.14 -47.62
C PRO A 311 -1.60 13.39 -48.48
N ALA A 312 -0.30 13.74 -48.41
CA ALA A 312 0.75 13.16 -49.23
C ALA A 312 1.60 12.08 -48.53
N GLN A 313 1.43 11.88 -47.22
CA GLN A 313 2.12 10.82 -46.48
C GLN A 313 1.30 9.51 -46.51
N GLN A 314 1.92 8.43 -47.01
CA GLN A 314 1.54 7.07 -46.61
C GLN A 314 1.59 6.98 -45.07
N PRO A 315 0.83 6.10 -44.40
CA PRO A 315 0.70 6.11 -42.95
C PRO A 315 2.04 5.79 -42.28
N THR A 316 2.88 6.79 -42.08
CA THR A 316 4.08 6.72 -41.23
C THR A 316 3.72 7.01 -39.76
N GLY A 317 2.45 7.31 -39.47
CA GLY A 317 1.90 7.42 -38.11
C GLY A 317 1.03 6.23 -37.68
N GLY A 318 0.96 5.17 -38.49
CA GLY A 318 0.19 3.97 -38.17
C GLY A 318 1.08 2.90 -37.54
N ASN A 319 1.11 2.87 -36.20
CA ASN A 319 1.77 1.87 -35.35
C ASN A 319 3.26 2.13 -35.03
N LEU A 320 3.54 3.19 -34.26
CA LEU A 320 4.81 3.33 -33.54
C LEU A 320 5.11 2.13 -32.62
N ALA A 321 4.09 1.34 -32.23
CA ALA A 321 4.28 0.11 -31.46
C ALA A 321 5.00 -0.99 -32.26
N SER A 322 5.05 -0.90 -33.60
CA SER A 322 5.88 -1.78 -34.40
C SER A 322 7.39 -1.54 -34.23
N ALA A 323 7.79 -0.38 -33.68
CA ALA A 323 9.18 -0.06 -33.36
C ALA A 323 9.58 -0.48 -31.93
N ARG A 324 8.63 -0.89 -31.07
CA ARG A 324 8.92 -1.33 -29.69
C ARG A 324 9.59 -2.71 -29.70
N PRO A 325 10.80 -2.88 -29.12
CA PRO A 325 11.39 -4.20 -28.94
C PRO A 325 10.50 -5.06 -28.05
N GLN A 326 10.09 -6.24 -28.53
CA GLN A 326 9.25 -7.15 -27.73
C GLN A 326 10.02 -8.19 -26.91
N ARG A 327 11.36 -8.17 -26.95
CA ARG A 327 12.17 -9.17 -26.24
C ARG A 327 12.47 -8.68 -24.83
N GLN A 328 12.08 -9.47 -23.83
CA GLN A 328 12.53 -9.30 -22.46
C GLN A 328 14.04 -9.57 -22.39
N ALA A 329 14.79 -8.66 -21.78
CA ALA A 329 16.22 -8.83 -21.54
C ALA A 329 16.45 -10.09 -20.69
N VAL A 330 17.46 -10.88 -21.06
CA VAL A 330 17.96 -11.98 -20.22
C VAL A 330 18.91 -11.39 -19.21
N ILE A 331 18.67 -11.61 -17.92
CA ILE A 331 19.43 -10.96 -16.85
C ILE A 331 20.69 -11.74 -16.52
N ASP A 332 21.85 -11.15 -16.76
CA ASP A 332 23.16 -11.77 -16.60
C ASP A 332 23.77 -11.53 -15.20
N ALA A 333 23.35 -10.44 -14.54
CA ALA A 333 23.79 -10.07 -13.21
C ALA A 333 22.69 -9.28 -12.46
N ILE A 334 22.75 -9.30 -11.13
CA ILE A 334 21.90 -8.48 -10.26
C ILE A 334 22.82 -7.72 -9.32
N GLU A 335 22.67 -6.40 -9.28
CA GLU A 335 23.44 -5.50 -8.43
C GLU A 335 22.48 -4.65 -7.58
N VAL A 336 22.96 -4.13 -6.45
CA VAL A 336 22.17 -3.27 -5.57
C VAL A 336 22.92 -1.97 -5.35
N ASP A 337 22.24 -0.87 -5.63
CA ASP A 337 22.62 0.47 -5.22
C ASP A 337 21.82 0.81 -3.94
N ASN A 338 22.50 0.77 -2.80
CA ASN A 338 21.87 0.81 -1.49
C ASN A 338 22.37 1.97 -0.63
N SER A 339 21.41 2.79 -0.18
CA SER A 339 21.65 3.88 0.76
C SER A 339 20.97 3.67 2.13
N GLY A 340 20.40 2.48 2.37
CA GLY A 340 19.75 2.11 3.62
C GLY A 340 20.71 1.69 4.73
N LYS A 341 20.14 1.32 5.89
CA LYS A 341 20.90 0.88 7.08
C LYS A 341 21.34 -0.59 7.05
N VAL A 342 20.75 -1.39 6.15
CA VAL A 342 21.01 -2.83 6.02
C VAL A 342 21.98 -3.10 4.89
N ALA A 343 22.64 -4.25 4.90
CA ALA A 343 23.56 -4.65 3.85
C ALA A 343 22.85 -5.01 2.55
N ASP A 344 23.58 -4.94 1.43
CA ASP A 344 23.07 -5.23 0.09
C ASP A 344 22.56 -6.67 -0.03
N GLU A 345 23.19 -7.60 0.69
CA GLU A 345 22.80 -9.00 0.72
C GLU A 345 21.41 -9.21 1.35
N VAL A 346 20.93 -8.28 2.21
CA VAL A 346 19.55 -8.32 2.72
C VAL A 346 18.56 -8.05 1.58
N VAL A 347 18.86 -7.06 0.74
CA VAL A 347 18.04 -6.73 -0.44
C VAL A 347 18.10 -7.87 -1.44
N LEU A 348 19.30 -8.33 -1.81
CA LEU A 348 19.50 -9.46 -2.73
C LEU A 348 18.81 -10.74 -2.26
N GLY A 349 18.79 -11.00 -0.95
CA GLY A 349 18.11 -12.15 -0.35
C GLY A 349 16.60 -12.18 -0.58
N MET A 350 16.00 -11.05 -0.96
CA MET A 350 14.58 -10.91 -1.27
C MET A 350 14.29 -10.87 -2.77
N ILE A 351 15.32 -10.80 -3.63
CA ILE A 351 15.16 -10.80 -5.08
C ILE A 351 15.12 -12.24 -5.59
N ARG A 352 14.02 -12.62 -6.23
CA ARG A 352 13.75 -13.97 -6.73
C ARG A 352 13.95 -14.09 -8.24
N GLN A 353 14.35 -13.02 -8.93
CA GLN A 353 14.75 -13.07 -10.34
C GLN A 353 15.98 -13.98 -10.49
N PRO A 354 15.90 -15.07 -11.28
CA PRO A 354 17.05 -15.92 -11.55
C PRO A 354 17.98 -15.27 -12.59
N ILE A 355 19.28 -15.52 -12.41
CA ILE A 355 20.33 -15.14 -13.38
C ILE A 355 20.29 -16.12 -14.56
N GLY A 356 20.40 -15.60 -15.78
CA GLY A 356 20.38 -16.35 -17.04
C GLY A 356 18.99 -16.59 -17.62
N GLU A 357 17.94 -16.05 -17.00
CA GLU A 357 16.56 -16.13 -17.49
C GLU A 357 16.04 -14.75 -17.92
N PRO A 358 15.00 -14.70 -18.78
CA PRO A 358 14.30 -13.45 -19.10
C PRO A 358 13.77 -12.75 -17.84
N LEU A 359 13.74 -11.42 -17.89
CA LEU A 359 13.19 -10.58 -16.85
C LEU A 359 11.71 -10.91 -16.58
N ASN A 360 11.39 -11.25 -15.32
CA ASN A 360 10.03 -11.50 -14.87
C ASN A 360 9.49 -10.28 -14.09
N LEU A 361 8.72 -9.44 -14.78
CA LEU A 361 8.17 -8.20 -14.22
C LEU A 361 7.20 -8.44 -13.05
N GLU A 362 6.31 -9.42 -13.16
CA GLU A 362 5.34 -9.76 -12.09
C GLU A 362 6.06 -10.16 -10.80
N ARG A 363 7.10 -11.00 -10.93
CA ARG A 363 7.94 -11.39 -9.79
C ARG A 363 8.68 -10.19 -9.19
N LEU A 364 9.24 -9.32 -10.03
CA LEU A 364 9.95 -8.14 -9.56
C LEU A 364 9.02 -7.17 -8.83
N GLN A 365 7.80 -6.97 -9.29
CA GLN A 365 6.83 -6.14 -8.57
C GLN A 365 6.62 -6.64 -7.13
N THR A 366 6.41 -7.94 -6.94
CA THR A 366 6.32 -8.55 -5.61
C THR A 366 7.62 -8.44 -4.81
N ASP A 367 8.78 -8.62 -5.45
CA ASP A 367 10.09 -8.52 -4.80
C ASP A 367 10.34 -7.09 -4.29
N MET A 368 10.06 -6.08 -5.11
CA MET A 368 10.16 -4.66 -4.74
C MET A 368 9.18 -4.31 -3.63
N GLY A 369 7.94 -4.83 -3.70
CA GLY A 369 6.94 -4.71 -2.63
C GLY A 369 7.42 -5.32 -1.31
N THR A 370 8.08 -6.48 -1.37
CA THR A 370 8.67 -7.15 -0.20
C THR A 370 9.79 -6.32 0.42
N VAL A 371 10.75 -5.86 -0.39
CA VAL A 371 11.88 -5.03 0.06
C VAL A 371 11.37 -3.70 0.63
N TYR A 372 10.42 -3.04 -0.03
CA TYR A 372 9.82 -1.81 0.46
C TYR A 372 9.04 -2.03 1.76
N GLY A 373 8.31 -3.15 1.86
CA GLY A 373 7.54 -3.56 3.04
C GLY A 373 8.39 -3.88 4.28
N THR A 374 9.72 -3.98 4.17
CA THR A 374 10.63 -4.11 5.32
C THR A 374 10.68 -2.85 6.19
N ASP A 375 10.23 -1.71 5.65
CA ASP A 375 10.32 -0.38 6.25
C ASP A 375 11.75 0.20 6.40
N TYR A 376 12.78 -0.45 5.84
CA TYR A 376 14.14 0.11 5.82
C TYR A 376 14.30 1.28 4.85
N PHE A 377 13.47 1.30 3.80
CA PHE A 377 13.62 2.19 2.65
C PHE A 377 12.40 3.11 2.50
N SER A 378 12.63 4.30 1.95
CA SER A 378 11.56 5.21 1.49
C SER A 378 11.22 5.02 0.01
N ARG A 379 12.09 4.35 -0.75
CA ARG A 379 11.88 4.02 -2.16
C ARG A 379 12.70 2.79 -2.55
N VAL A 380 12.12 1.93 -3.37
CA VAL A 380 12.77 0.74 -3.93
C VAL A 380 12.40 0.65 -5.41
N THR A 381 13.35 0.81 -6.31
CA THR A 381 13.11 0.74 -7.76
C THR A 381 14.12 -0.20 -8.40
N TYR A 382 13.92 -0.50 -9.67
CA TYR A 382 14.86 -1.31 -10.43
C TYR A 382 15.06 -0.69 -11.81
N GLU A 383 16.22 -0.95 -12.39
CA GLU A 383 16.58 -0.59 -13.76
C GLU A 383 17.32 -1.78 -14.39
N VAL A 384 17.20 -1.96 -15.70
CA VAL A 384 18.02 -2.93 -16.44
C VAL A 384 19.05 -2.16 -17.24
N VAL A 385 20.30 -2.20 -16.79
CA VAL A 385 21.43 -1.51 -17.43
C VAL A 385 22.13 -2.48 -18.37
N HIS A 386 22.39 -2.03 -19.60
CA HIS A 386 23.15 -2.80 -20.58
C HIS A 386 24.62 -2.35 -20.60
N ASP A 387 25.53 -3.20 -20.14
CA ASP A 387 26.97 -2.92 -20.13
C ASP A 387 27.79 -4.08 -20.73
N GLU A 388 28.71 -3.76 -21.64
CA GLU A 388 29.60 -4.72 -22.32
C GLU A 388 28.89 -5.97 -22.90
N GLY A 389 27.64 -5.85 -23.35
CA GLY A 389 26.85 -6.95 -23.88
C GLY A 389 26.17 -7.83 -22.82
N ARG A 390 26.12 -7.38 -21.57
CA ARG A 390 25.42 -8.02 -20.45
C ARG A 390 24.28 -7.14 -19.97
N ASN A 391 23.15 -7.75 -19.59
CA ASN A 391 22.06 -7.03 -18.94
C ASN A 391 22.16 -7.22 -17.43
N THR A 392 22.45 -6.14 -16.71
CA THR A 392 22.48 -6.12 -15.24
C THR A 392 21.18 -5.53 -14.73
N LEU A 393 20.47 -6.27 -13.88
CA LEU A 393 19.35 -5.75 -13.11
C LEU A 393 19.90 -5.00 -11.89
N LEU A 394 19.83 -3.68 -11.92
CA LEU A 394 20.25 -2.80 -10.84
C LEU A 394 19.05 -2.47 -9.95
N ILE A 395 19.11 -2.84 -8.67
CA ILE A 395 18.08 -2.52 -7.67
C ILE A 395 18.51 -1.26 -6.92
N HIS A 396 17.74 -0.19 -7.03
CA HIS A 396 17.99 1.06 -6.32
C HIS A 396 17.16 1.13 -5.05
N THR A 397 17.81 1.40 -3.92
CA THR A 397 17.11 1.59 -2.64
C THR A 397 17.52 2.91 -1.99
N ALA A 398 16.51 3.69 -1.58
CA ALA A 398 16.68 4.95 -0.89
C ALA A 398 16.41 4.78 0.62
N GLY A 399 17.41 5.04 1.45
CA GLY A 399 17.25 5.05 2.91
C GLY A 399 16.27 6.14 3.38
N ARG A 400 15.54 5.88 4.48
CA ARG A 400 14.59 6.86 5.04
C ARG A 400 15.30 8.06 5.65
N ARG A 401 15.10 9.25 5.07
CA ARG A 401 15.60 10.54 5.60
C ARG A 401 15.09 10.87 7.01
N THR A 402 13.88 10.42 7.34
CA THR A 402 13.22 10.69 8.63
C THR A 402 13.59 9.70 9.74
N GLY A 403 14.54 8.80 9.48
CA GLY A 403 14.81 7.64 10.32
C GLY A 403 13.90 6.45 10.02
N THR A 404 14.31 5.28 10.51
CA THR A 404 13.58 4.00 10.41
C THR A 404 12.84 3.63 11.69
N ASP A 405 13.05 4.41 12.76
CA ASP A 405 12.53 4.15 14.08
C ASP A 405 11.18 4.85 14.24
N TYR A 406 10.21 4.17 14.83
CA TYR A 406 8.86 4.70 14.93
C TYR A 406 8.14 4.34 16.22
N LEU A 407 7.26 5.25 16.62
CA LEU A 407 6.28 5.06 17.68
C LEU A 407 4.91 4.81 17.05
N ARG A 408 4.20 3.81 17.56
CA ARG A 408 2.77 3.60 17.28
C ARG A 408 1.96 3.71 18.57
N LEU A 409 0.76 4.27 18.45
CA LEU A 409 -0.19 4.41 19.56
C LEU A 409 -1.39 3.49 19.33
N GLY A 410 -2.00 3.02 20.42
CA GLY A 410 -3.18 2.16 20.40
C GLY A 410 -4.17 2.52 21.51
N LEU A 411 -5.46 2.29 21.21
CA LEU A 411 -6.60 2.47 22.09
C LEU A 411 -7.63 1.37 21.83
N ASN A 412 -7.88 0.48 22.78
CA ASN A 412 -9.04 -0.41 22.74
C ASN A 412 -10.06 0.08 23.75
N LEU A 413 -11.29 0.34 23.31
CA LEU A 413 -12.42 0.66 24.17
C LEU A 413 -13.56 -0.31 23.85
N VAL A 414 -13.98 -1.07 24.86
CA VAL A 414 -15.11 -1.98 24.77
C VAL A 414 -16.13 -1.60 25.83
N ASP A 415 -17.39 -1.53 25.44
CA ASP A 415 -18.51 -1.27 26.34
C ASP A 415 -19.66 -2.24 26.03
N ASP A 416 -20.24 -2.82 27.07
CA ASP A 416 -21.39 -3.72 27.00
C ASP A 416 -22.74 -3.03 27.30
N PHE A 417 -22.72 -1.74 27.65
CA PHE A 417 -23.87 -0.92 28.07
C PHE A 417 -24.66 -1.44 29.29
N GLU A 418 -24.16 -2.46 29.97
CA GLU A 418 -24.74 -3.01 31.21
C GLU A 418 -23.88 -2.72 32.45
N GLY A 419 -22.77 -2.01 32.26
CA GLY A 419 -21.88 -1.53 33.32
C GLY A 419 -20.47 -2.12 33.25
N GLY A 420 -20.19 -3.01 32.30
CA GLY A 420 -18.86 -3.50 31.96
C GLY A 420 -18.23 -2.66 30.86
N SER A 421 -17.28 -1.80 31.24
CA SER A 421 -16.44 -1.08 30.30
C SER A 421 -14.99 -1.53 30.46
N GLN A 422 -14.32 -1.84 29.36
CA GLN A 422 -12.90 -2.14 29.31
C GLN A 422 -12.19 -1.12 28.43
N TYR A 423 -11.07 -0.60 28.92
CA TYR A 423 -10.24 0.29 28.13
C TYR A 423 -8.77 -0.13 28.24
N ASN A 424 -8.05 -0.01 27.15
CA ASN A 424 -6.61 -0.19 27.09
C ASN A 424 -6.01 0.95 26.25
N ILE A 425 -4.92 1.55 26.71
CA ILE A 425 -4.10 2.51 25.97
C ILE A 425 -2.71 1.92 25.86
N GLY A 426 -2.23 1.80 24.62
CA GLY A 426 -0.96 1.17 24.29
C GLY A 426 -0.04 2.10 23.51
N ALA A 427 1.25 1.86 23.64
CA ALA A 427 2.27 2.41 22.77
C ALA A 427 3.30 1.32 22.44
N SER A 428 3.84 1.34 21.22
CA SER A 428 5.10 0.67 20.95
C SER A 428 6.12 1.57 20.34
N PHE A 429 7.35 1.26 20.67
CA PHE A 429 8.52 1.86 20.09
C PHE A 429 9.34 0.76 19.43
N ARG A 430 9.64 0.95 18.14
CA ARG A 430 10.49 0.03 17.39
C ARG A 430 11.70 0.76 16.84
N VAL A 431 12.87 0.16 17.07
CA VAL A 431 14.14 0.55 16.45
C VAL A 431 14.47 -0.48 15.38
N ASN A 432 14.57 -0.03 14.13
CA ASN A 432 14.74 -0.89 12.96
C ASN A 432 16.14 -0.74 12.36
N GLY A 433 16.73 -1.85 11.92
CA GLY A 433 18.02 -1.84 11.21
C GLY A 433 19.19 -1.48 12.14
N LEU A 434 19.25 -2.11 13.32
CA LEU A 434 20.28 -1.91 14.34
C LEU A 434 21.67 -2.38 13.89
N ASN A 435 21.74 -3.27 12.91
CA ASN A 435 22.98 -3.77 12.33
C ASN A 435 22.78 -4.14 10.85
N PRO A 436 23.85 -4.49 10.10
CA PRO A 436 23.76 -4.78 8.68
C PRO A 436 22.85 -5.98 8.32
N LEU A 437 22.57 -6.89 9.28
CA LEU A 437 21.65 -8.01 9.10
C LEU A 437 20.17 -7.62 9.28
N GLY A 438 19.88 -6.40 9.74
CA GLY A 438 18.50 -5.95 9.98
C GLY A 438 17.97 -6.31 11.36
N ALA A 439 18.81 -6.35 12.41
CA ALA A 439 18.32 -6.54 13.77
C ALA A 439 17.36 -5.44 14.22
N GLU A 440 16.44 -5.79 15.11
CA GLU A 440 15.35 -4.91 15.55
C GLU A 440 15.18 -4.97 17.07
N TRP A 441 14.81 -3.85 17.67
CA TRP A 441 14.36 -3.79 19.05
C TRP A 441 12.91 -3.32 19.08
N LEU A 442 12.05 -4.07 19.76
CA LEU A 442 10.65 -3.73 19.97
C LEU A 442 10.36 -3.62 21.46
N THR A 443 9.73 -2.52 21.87
CA THR A 443 9.16 -2.37 23.22
C THR A 443 7.69 -1.97 23.10
N ARG A 444 6.83 -2.64 23.86
CA ARG A 444 5.38 -2.37 23.96
C ARG A 444 5.03 -2.10 25.40
N ALA A 445 4.22 -1.07 25.62
CA ALA A 445 3.71 -0.70 26.92
C ALA A 445 2.20 -0.43 26.79
N GLN A 446 1.42 -1.05 27.65
CA GLN A 446 -0.04 -0.90 27.70
C GLN A 446 -0.55 -0.80 29.11
N VAL A 447 -1.52 0.08 29.30
CA VAL A 447 -2.22 0.32 30.56
C VAL A 447 -3.72 0.21 30.34
N GLY A 448 -4.46 -0.16 31.39
CA GLY A 448 -5.91 -0.38 31.29
C GLY A 448 -6.34 -1.66 31.99
N SER A 449 -7.38 -2.29 31.46
CA SER A 449 -7.88 -3.60 31.90
C SER A 449 -6.81 -4.68 31.75
N HIS A 450 -6.10 -4.68 30.63
CA HIS A 450 -4.97 -5.54 30.34
C HIS A 450 -3.68 -4.71 30.29
N GLN A 451 -2.78 -4.93 31.25
CA GLN A 451 -1.51 -4.21 31.34
C GLN A 451 -0.40 -5.09 30.75
N ILE A 452 0.42 -4.54 29.87
CA ILE A 452 1.52 -5.24 29.22
C ILE A 452 2.77 -4.36 29.26
N LEU A 453 3.91 -4.96 29.58
CA LEU A 453 5.24 -4.43 29.31
C LEU A 453 6.07 -5.53 28.64
N TYR A 454 6.21 -5.45 27.33
CA TYR A 454 6.94 -6.44 26.53
C TYR A 454 8.13 -5.77 25.87
N SER A 455 9.30 -6.43 25.89
CA SER A 455 10.45 -5.99 25.12
C SER A 455 11.19 -7.17 24.51
N GLU A 456 11.47 -7.09 23.21
CA GLU A 456 12.10 -8.14 22.43
C GLU A 456 13.25 -7.57 21.59
N PHE A 457 14.38 -8.26 21.59
CA PHE A 457 15.48 -7.99 20.65
C PHE A 457 15.50 -9.08 19.59
N TYR A 458 15.14 -8.74 18.35
CA TYR A 458 15.07 -9.66 17.22
C TYR A 458 16.36 -9.60 16.41
N GLN A 459 17.11 -10.70 16.33
CA GLN A 459 18.36 -10.80 15.59
C GLN A 459 18.26 -11.85 14.48
N PRO A 460 18.21 -11.42 13.20
CA PRO A 460 18.42 -12.31 12.06
C PRO A 460 19.78 -13.00 12.14
N LEU A 461 19.84 -14.28 11.76
CA LEU A 461 21.07 -15.07 11.72
C LEU A 461 21.63 -15.23 10.30
N ASP A 462 20.87 -14.78 9.29
CA ASP A 462 21.27 -14.74 7.88
C ASP A 462 20.65 -13.52 7.17
N TYR A 463 21.25 -13.11 6.05
CA TYR A 463 20.79 -11.92 5.30
C TYR A 463 19.37 -12.05 4.75
N GLY A 464 18.90 -13.26 4.46
CA GLY A 464 17.51 -13.51 4.06
C GLY A 464 16.51 -13.46 5.22
N SER A 465 16.96 -13.16 6.46
CA SER A 465 16.16 -13.19 7.69
C SER A 465 15.37 -14.49 7.88
N ARG A 466 15.88 -15.61 7.35
CA ARG A 466 15.20 -16.90 7.40
C ARG A 466 15.25 -17.49 8.78
N TYR A 467 16.35 -17.33 9.50
CA TYR A 467 16.53 -17.79 10.87
C TYR A 467 16.76 -16.60 11.80
N PHE A 468 16.24 -16.70 13.03
CA PHE A 468 16.41 -15.63 14.01
C PHE A 468 16.49 -16.16 15.43
N ILE A 469 17.05 -15.32 16.30
CA ILE A 469 16.98 -15.45 17.75
C ILE A 469 16.33 -14.20 18.34
N ALA A 470 15.43 -14.39 19.31
CA ALA A 470 14.66 -13.31 19.90
C ALA A 470 14.52 -13.51 21.42
N PRO A 471 15.51 -13.07 22.22
CA PRO A 471 15.33 -12.93 23.67
C PRO A 471 14.29 -11.84 23.97
N PHE A 472 13.49 -12.07 25.00
CA PHE A 472 12.46 -11.16 25.43
C PHE A 472 12.30 -11.12 26.96
N ILE A 473 11.70 -10.01 27.40
CA ILE A 473 11.11 -9.84 28.72
C ILE A 473 9.64 -9.51 28.54
N ASP A 474 8.84 -9.99 29.47
CA ASP A 474 7.40 -9.88 29.45
C ASP A 474 6.86 -9.57 30.84
N GLY A 475 5.79 -8.82 30.91
CA GLY A 475 5.18 -8.38 32.16
C GLY A 475 3.73 -8.07 31.89
N GLU A 476 2.84 -8.83 32.51
CA GLU A 476 1.42 -8.81 32.20
C GLU A 476 0.59 -8.75 33.47
N ALA A 477 -0.51 -8.00 33.41
CA ALA A 477 -1.54 -8.10 34.42
C ALA A 477 -2.94 -8.05 33.79
N VAL A 478 -3.69 -9.13 34.01
CA VAL A 478 -5.01 -9.39 33.42
C VAL A 478 -6.00 -9.80 34.52
N ASN A 479 -7.29 -9.60 34.25
CA ASN A 479 -8.36 -10.09 35.12
C ASN A 479 -8.88 -11.42 34.57
N VAL A 480 -9.05 -12.42 35.44
CA VAL A 480 -9.55 -13.74 35.09
C VAL A 480 -10.79 -14.02 35.92
N GLU A 481 -11.94 -14.08 35.25
CA GLU A 481 -13.22 -14.34 35.89
C GLU A 481 -13.50 -15.85 35.88
N VAL A 482 -13.73 -16.42 37.06
CA VAL A 482 -14.09 -17.83 37.24
C VAL A 482 -15.61 -17.92 37.40
N LEU A 483 -16.22 -18.66 36.47
CA LEU A 483 -17.67 -18.86 36.42
C LEU A 483 -18.08 -20.18 37.10
N GLN A 484 -19.24 -20.16 37.75
CA GLN A 484 -19.97 -21.34 38.22
C GLN A 484 -21.44 -21.17 37.85
N ASP A 485 -22.07 -22.18 37.24
CA ASP A 485 -23.47 -22.12 36.78
C ASP A 485 -23.79 -20.88 35.91
N ASN A 486 -22.86 -20.50 35.01
CA ASN A 486 -22.92 -19.29 34.17
C ASN A 486 -22.93 -17.95 34.93
N GLU A 487 -22.65 -17.94 36.24
CA GLU A 487 -22.50 -16.71 37.03
C GLU A 487 -21.03 -16.50 37.49
N PRO A 488 -20.54 -15.25 37.53
CA PRO A 488 -19.24 -14.93 38.10
C PRO A 488 -19.18 -15.20 39.60
N VAL A 489 -18.28 -16.10 40.03
CA VAL A 489 -18.08 -16.38 41.46
C VAL A 489 -16.86 -15.64 42.01
N VAL A 490 -15.76 -15.60 41.24
CA VAL A 490 -14.51 -14.94 41.65
C VAL A 490 -13.84 -14.25 40.47
N ASP A 491 -13.39 -13.00 40.65
CA ASP A 491 -12.52 -12.26 39.73
C ASP A 491 -11.10 -12.23 40.32
N PHE A 492 -10.14 -12.83 39.63
CA PHE A 492 -8.72 -12.80 39.99
C PHE A 492 -7.97 -11.74 39.18
N ARG A 493 -7.22 -10.87 39.85
CA ARG A 493 -6.14 -10.12 39.20
C ARG A 493 -4.90 -11.00 39.15
N GLN A 494 -4.58 -11.52 37.98
CA GLN A 494 -3.35 -12.26 37.73
C GLN A 494 -2.26 -11.29 37.28
N GLN A 495 -1.11 -11.34 37.93
CA GLN A 495 0.10 -10.60 37.54
C GLN A 495 1.19 -11.62 37.26
N ARG A 496 1.85 -11.52 36.10
CA ARG A 496 2.98 -12.39 35.75
C ARG A 496 4.11 -11.59 35.12
N TYR A 497 5.34 -12.01 35.40
CA TYR A 497 6.55 -11.44 34.83
C TYR A 497 7.37 -12.59 34.28
N GLY A 498 7.86 -12.45 33.05
CA GLY A 498 8.58 -13.51 32.38
C GLY A 498 9.80 -13.03 31.64
N THR A 499 10.68 -13.98 31.38
CA THR A 499 11.77 -13.84 30.43
C THR A 499 11.88 -15.10 29.61
N GLY A 500 12.31 -14.97 28.36
CA GLY A 500 12.48 -16.11 27.50
C GLY A 500 13.37 -15.83 26.32
N ILE A 501 13.58 -16.87 25.54
CA ILE A 501 14.31 -16.82 24.29
C ILE A 501 13.60 -17.66 23.25
N ASN A 502 13.38 -17.06 22.08
CA ASN A 502 12.82 -17.72 20.93
C ASN A 502 13.92 -17.97 19.90
N LEU A 503 13.95 -19.17 19.35
CA LEU A 503 14.66 -19.51 18.11
C LEU A 503 13.60 -19.74 17.05
N GLY A 504 13.70 -19.07 15.90
CA GLY A 504 12.66 -19.15 14.91
C GLY A 504 13.14 -19.17 13.48
N ARG A 505 12.20 -19.52 12.60
CA ARG A 505 12.37 -19.55 11.16
C ARG A 505 11.19 -18.88 10.46
N GLN A 506 11.46 -17.90 9.61
CA GLN A 506 10.45 -17.32 8.72
C GLN A 506 10.14 -18.26 7.55
N ILE A 507 8.87 -18.30 7.14
CA ILE A 507 8.36 -19.09 6.02
C ILE A 507 7.82 -18.13 4.96
N ALA A 508 8.72 -17.74 4.05
CA ALA A 508 8.47 -16.67 3.07
C ALA A 508 7.91 -15.42 3.77
N ASN A 509 7.04 -14.67 3.09
CA ASN A 509 6.38 -13.50 3.67
C ASN A 509 5.13 -13.85 4.48
N THR A 510 4.81 -15.15 4.62
CA THR A 510 3.47 -15.60 5.03
C THR A 510 3.39 -16.14 6.45
N GLY A 511 4.51 -16.43 7.11
CA GLY A 511 4.46 -17.09 8.41
C GLY A 511 5.82 -17.27 9.07
N GLU A 512 5.80 -17.86 10.26
CA GLU A 512 6.99 -18.25 10.99
C GLU A 512 6.73 -19.48 11.88
N VAL A 513 7.82 -20.15 12.26
CA VAL A 513 7.85 -21.15 13.34
C VAL A 513 8.79 -20.65 14.42
N ARG A 514 8.38 -20.74 15.68
CA ARG A 514 9.20 -20.43 16.86
C ARG A 514 9.30 -21.66 17.76
N PHE A 515 10.49 -21.89 18.29
CA PHE A 515 10.72 -22.70 19.48
C PHE A 515 11.11 -21.77 20.62
N GLY A 516 10.35 -21.80 21.71
CA GLY A 516 10.54 -20.90 22.85
C GLY A 516 10.95 -21.66 24.11
N LEU A 517 11.85 -21.05 24.89
CA LEU A 517 12.10 -21.39 26.29
C LEU A 517 11.80 -20.16 27.13
N SER A 518 10.96 -20.28 28.15
CA SER A 518 10.56 -19.15 28.98
C SER A 518 10.33 -19.55 30.42
N ARG A 519 10.47 -18.58 31.33
CA ARG A 519 10.15 -18.72 32.74
C ARG A 519 9.35 -17.52 33.20
N TYR A 520 8.33 -17.78 34.02
CA TYR A 520 7.41 -16.80 34.56
C TYR A 520 7.31 -16.92 36.08
N TRP A 521 7.14 -15.78 36.72
CA TRP A 521 6.78 -15.65 38.13
C TRP A 521 5.49 -14.86 38.22
N GLY A 522 4.52 -15.38 38.94
CA GLY A 522 3.21 -14.74 39.00
C GLY A 522 2.49 -14.90 40.32
N GLU A 523 1.43 -14.11 40.44
CA GLU A 523 0.54 -14.11 41.58
C GLU A 523 -0.89 -13.82 41.12
N SER A 524 -1.85 -14.61 41.60
CA SER A 524 -3.28 -14.39 41.42
C SER A 524 -3.89 -13.89 42.73
N LYS A 525 -4.43 -12.67 42.71
CA LYS A 525 -5.10 -12.04 43.86
C LYS A 525 -6.59 -11.92 43.60
N VAL A 526 -7.41 -12.25 44.59
CA VAL A 526 -8.86 -12.00 44.49
C VAL A 526 -9.12 -10.49 44.45
N ARG A 527 -9.83 -10.06 43.42
CA ARG A 527 -10.31 -8.69 43.21
C ARG A 527 -11.77 -8.57 43.61
N VAL A 528 -12.59 -9.54 43.22
CA VAL A 528 -14.02 -9.66 43.60
C VAL A 528 -14.27 -11.11 44.01
N GLY A 529 -14.84 -11.32 45.19
CA GLY A 529 -15.03 -12.66 45.78
C GLY A 529 -14.87 -12.62 47.30
N ASP A 530 -14.63 -13.79 47.92
CA ASP A 530 -14.37 -13.89 49.35
C ASP A 530 -13.01 -13.26 49.71
N PRO A 531 -12.97 -12.19 50.54
CA PRO A 531 -11.73 -11.52 50.95
C PRO A 531 -10.75 -12.40 51.74
N GLU A 532 -11.23 -13.50 52.33
CA GLU A 532 -10.39 -14.46 53.06
C GLU A 532 -9.68 -15.45 52.13
N THR A 533 -10.00 -15.43 50.83
CA THR A 533 -9.32 -16.26 49.82
C THR A 533 -7.85 -15.85 49.70
N PRO A 534 -6.89 -16.74 49.95
CA PRO A 534 -5.48 -16.40 49.88
C PRO A 534 -5.03 -16.12 48.44
N SER A 535 -4.04 -15.24 48.29
CA SER A 535 -3.34 -15.05 47.02
C SER A 535 -2.58 -16.32 46.63
N ILE A 536 -2.59 -16.66 45.35
CA ILE A 536 -1.92 -17.85 44.80
C ILE A 536 -0.67 -17.38 44.06
N SER A 537 0.52 -17.62 44.62
CA SER A 537 1.78 -17.44 43.91
C SER A 537 2.07 -18.67 43.05
N PHE A 538 2.67 -18.47 41.88
CA PHE A 538 3.06 -19.57 41.00
C PHE A 538 4.33 -19.25 40.20
N GLU A 539 5.11 -20.27 39.92
CA GLU A 539 6.22 -20.27 38.97
C GLU A 539 5.91 -21.19 37.80
N GLU A 540 6.17 -20.71 36.59
CA GLU A 540 6.00 -21.50 35.36
C GLU A 540 7.29 -21.50 34.57
N ALA A 541 7.59 -22.61 33.93
CA ALA A 541 8.72 -22.75 33.04
C ALA A 541 8.30 -23.57 31.83
N PHE A 542 8.32 -22.94 30.66
CA PHE A 542 7.81 -23.54 29.44
C PHE A 542 8.92 -23.83 28.44
N TYR A 543 8.74 -24.93 27.72
CA TYR A 543 9.22 -25.04 26.36
C TYR A 543 8.04 -25.25 25.41
N GLY A 544 8.13 -24.73 24.20
CA GLY A 544 6.99 -24.75 23.28
C GLY A 544 7.38 -24.53 21.83
N ILE A 545 6.43 -24.86 20.95
CA ILE A 545 6.51 -24.62 19.51
C ILE A 545 5.28 -23.82 19.11
N GLU A 546 5.50 -22.76 18.35
CA GLU A 546 4.45 -21.93 17.77
C GLU A 546 4.63 -21.85 16.25
N PHE A 547 3.57 -22.11 15.51
CA PHE A 547 3.49 -21.88 14.07
C PHE A 547 2.43 -20.81 13.80
N ASN A 548 2.82 -19.78 13.05
CA ASN A 548 1.93 -18.71 12.64
C ASN A 548 1.95 -18.56 11.13
N ARG A 549 0.78 -18.29 10.55
CA ARG A 549 0.58 -18.00 9.14
C ARG A 549 -0.49 -16.92 8.97
N ASP A 550 -0.20 -15.96 8.10
CA ASP A 550 -1.10 -14.86 7.76
C ASP A 550 -0.90 -14.41 6.30
N THR A 551 -1.95 -14.62 5.50
CA THR A 551 -2.11 -14.14 4.12
C THR A 551 -3.36 -13.30 3.93
N LEU A 552 -4.00 -12.85 5.02
CA LEU A 552 -5.19 -12.01 4.94
C LEU A 552 -4.85 -10.66 4.29
N ASP A 553 -5.72 -10.17 3.42
CA ASP A 553 -5.58 -8.84 2.80
C ASP A 553 -5.86 -7.70 3.80
N ASN A 554 -6.76 -7.93 4.75
CA ASN A 554 -7.08 -7.01 5.84
C ASN A 554 -7.36 -7.78 7.14
N VAL A 555 -6.80 -7.34 8.26
CA VAL A 555 -6.96 -8.05 9.56
C VAL A 555 -8.40 -7.95 10.09
N ASN A 556 -9.06 -6.81 9.91
CA ASN A 556 -10.35 -6.49 10.53
C ASN A 556 -11.54 -6.86 9.65
N PHE A 557 -11.41 -6.62 8.35
CA PHE A 557 -12.44 -6.88 7.34
C PHE A 557 -11.86 -7.68 6.16
N PRO A 558 -11.34 -8.90 6.39
CA PRO A 558 -10.67 -9.66 5.35
C PRO A 558 -11.64 -10.01 4.23
N HIS A 559 -11.23 -9.73 2.99
CA HIS A 559 -11.95 -10.10 1.79
C HIS A 559 -11.36 -11.38 1.19
N SER A 560 -10.06 -11.62 1.38
CA SER A 560 -9.35 -12.80 0.88
C SER A 560 -8.21 -13.22 1.81
N GLY A 561 -7.64 -14.41 1.57
CA GLY A 561 -6.52 -14.94 2.35
C GLY A 561 -6.91 -15.93 3.45
N ASP A 562 -5.93 -16.38 4.22
CA ASP A 562 -6.07 -17.28 5.37
C ASP A 562 -5.15 -16.88 6.52
N GLU A 563 -5.53 -17.33 7.70
CA GLU A 563 -4.74 -17.25 8.91
C GLU A 563 -4.75 -18.61 9.62
N ALA A 564 -3.60 -18.99 10.17
CA ALA A 564 -3.52 -20.11 11.09
C ALA A 564 -2.50 -19.85 12.20
N GLN A 565 -2.88 -20.18 13.44
CA GLN A 565 -1.98 -20.25 14.59
C GLN A 565 -2.09 -21.65 15.20
N ILE A 566 -0.94 -22.27 15.46
CA ILE A 566 -0.82 -23.51 16.23
C ILE A 566 0.22 -23.26 17.30
N ALA A 567 -0.21 -23.20 18.55
CA ALA A 567 0.65 -22.99 19.70
C ALA A 567 0.60 -24.22 20.61
N TRP A 568 1.75 -24.81 20.87
CA TRP A 568 1.92 -25.90 21.82
C TRP A 568 2.96 -25.52 22.87
N ARG A 569 2.61 -25.66 24.16
CA ARG A 569 3.53 -25.40 25.27
C ARG A 569 3.42 -26.46 26.35
N GLN A 570 4.56 -26.75 26.98
CA GLN A 570 4.71 -27.68 28.08
C GLN A 570 5.31 -26.96 29.27
N SER A 571 4.57 -26.88 30.38
CA SER A 571 5.10 -26.50 31.69
C SER A 571 5.87 -27.67 32.28
N GLU A 572 7.09 -27.42 32.73
CA GLU A 572 8.04 -28.47 33.12
C GLU A 572 8.71 -28.17 34.48
N PRO A 573 8.41 -28.92 35.54
CA PRO A 573 9.08 -28.78 36.83
C PRO A 573 10.60 -28.96 36.79
N ASP A 574 11.12 -29.77 35.86
CA ASP A 574 12.58 -29.91 35.67
C ASP A 574 13.23 -28.60 35.17
N LEU A 575 12.44 -27.66 34.63
CA LEU A 575 12.87 -26.31 34.25
C LEU A 575 12.55 -25.26 35.35
N GLY A 576 11.94 -25.66 36.46
CA GLY A 576 11.62 -24.82 37.60
C GLY A 576 10.17 -24.34 37.67
N ALA A 577 9.22 -25.02 37.02
CA ALA A 577 7.78 -24.78 37.19
C ALA A 577 7.24 -25.47 38.46
N ASP A 578 6.17 -24.92 39.04
CA ASP A 578 5.45 -25.56 40.15
C ASP A 578 4.62 -26.77 39.68
N GLU A 579 3.96 -26.63 38.54
CA GLU A 579 3.01 -27.61 38.00
C GLU A 579 3.41 -28.09 36.61
N ARG A 580 3.21 -29.40 36.36
CA ARG A 580 3.41 -30.01 35.03
C ARG A 580 2.10 -30.04 34.28
N TYR A 581 2.01 -29.29 33.19
CA TYR A 581 0.82 -29.27 32.35
C TYR A 581 1.14 -28.92 30.90
N GLN A 582 0.23 -29.26 30.00
CA GLN A 582 0.39 -29.02 28.58
C GLN A 582 -0.78 -28.19 28.06
N GLN A 583 -0.50 -27.28 27.13
CA GLN A 583 -1.52 -26.57 26.38
C GLN A 583 -1.30 -26.66 24.88
N LEU A 584 -2.41 -26.81 24.17
CA LEU A 584 -2.49 -26.76 22.72
C LEU A 584 -3.60 -25.78 22.32
N GLU A 585 -3.26 -24.81 21.49
CA GLU A 585 -4.21 -23.89 20.90
C GLU A 585 -4.08 -23.91 19.38
N ILE A 586 -5.21 -24.05 18.69
CA ILE A 586 -5.31 -24.02 17.24
C ILE A 586 -6.35 -22.97 16.86
N LYS A 587 -5.97 -22.02 16.01
CA LYS A 587 -6.86 -21.04 15.40
C LYS A 587 -6.67 -21.10 13.89
N ALA A 588 -7.75 -21.17 13.14
CA ALA A 588 -7.71 -21.16 11.68
C ALA A 588 -8.87 -20.32 11.14
N ASN A 589 -8.58 -19.42 10.21
CA ASN A 589 -9.57 -18.61 9.50
C ASN A 589 -9.28 -18.60 8.00
N LYS A 590 -10.34 -18.62 7.19
CA LYS A 590 -10.25 -18.46 5.73
C LYS A 590 -11.29 -17.45 5.26
N ALA A 591 -10.86 -16.47 4.47
CA ALA A 591 -11.74 -15.48 3.87
C ALA A 591 -11.96 -15.74 2.37
N PHE A 592 -13.18 -15.51 1.92
CA PHE A 592 -13.64 -15.67 0.54
C PHE A 592 -14.42 -14.44 0.10
N GLY A 593 -13.89 -13.72 -0.87
CA GLY A 593 -14.44 -12.46 -1.35
C GLY A 593 -15.22 -12.62 -2.64
N PHE A 594 -16.34 -11.93 -2.78
CA PHE A 594 -17.11 -11.85 -4.02
C PHE A 594 -17.84 -10.51 -4.15
N GLY A 595 -17.36 -9.69 -5.10
CA GLY A 595 -17.81 -8.30 -5.23
C GLY A 595 -17.61 -7.50 -3.94
N LEU A 596 -18.67 -6.84 -3.46
CA LEU A 596 -18.67 -6.08 -2.21
C LEU A 596 -18.86 -6.94 -0.94
N ASN A 597 -18.92 -8.26 -1.10
CA ASN A 597 -19.20 -9.19 -0.02
C ASN A 597 -17.96 -10.01 0.31
N SER A 598 -17.86 -10.45 1.55
CA SER A 598 -16.88 -11.44 1.99
C SER A 598 -17.54 -12.41 2.97
N MET A 599 -17.09 -13.65 2.94
CA MET A 599 -17.47 -14.69 3.88
C MET A 599 -16.21 -15.25 4.51
N GLN A 600 -16.25 -15.51 5.81
CA GLN A 600 -15.16 -16.11 6.57
C GLN A 600 -15.63 -17.39 7.22
N VAL A 601 -14.76 -18.40 7.20
CA VAL A 601 -14.95 -19.65 7.92
C VAL A 601 -13.80 -19.80 8.90
N GLY A 602 -14.14 -19.96 10.18
CA GLY A 602 -13.19 -20.07 11.28
C GLY A 602 -13.37 -21.35 12.09
N ALA A 603 -12.28 -21.91 12.57
CA ALA A 603 -12.25 -23.04 13.49
C ALA A 603 -11.20 -22.77 14.58
N PHE A 604 -11.59 -22.92 15.84
CA PHE A 604 -10.76 -22.62 17.00
C PHE A 604 -10.90 -23.73 18.03
N MET A 605 -9.78 -24.09 18.65
CA MET A 605 -9.73 -25.11 19.70
C MET A 605 -8.62 -24.77 20.68
N GLY A 606 -8.93 -24.82 21.98
CA GLY A 606 -7.96 -24.75 23.06
C GLY A 606 -8.08 -25.97 23.95
N ARG A 607 -6.96 -26.54 24.37
CA ARG A 607 -6.90 -27.67 25.29
C ARG A 607 -5.84 -27.44 26.34
N THR A 608 -6.21 -27.73 27.58
CA THR A 608 -5.28 -27.84 28.71
C THR A 608 -5.35 -29.26 29.26
N ASP A 609 -4.19 -29.90 29.37
CA ASP A 609 -4.06 -31.24 29.95
C ASP A 609 -3.46 -31.15 31.36
N SER A 610 -4.05 -31.86 32.33
CA SER A 610 -3.79 -31.95 33.79
C SER A 610 -4.68 -31.10 34.74
N ASP A 611 -4.56 -31.37 36.05
CA ASP A 611 -5.31 -30.77 37.16
C ASP A 611 -4.69 -29.44 37.64
N VAL A 612 -4.38 -28.53 36.71
CA VAL A 612 -3.90 -27.17 37.05
C VAL A 612 -5.07 -26.27 37.40
N ASN A 613 -4.81 -25.27 38.26
CA ASN A 613 -5.80 -24.30 38.65
C ASN A 613 -6.42 -23.59 37.42
N VAL A 614 -7.75 -23.45 37.41
CA VAL A 614 -8.50 -22.80 36.32
C VAL A 614 -8.03 -21.37 36.09
N ALA A 615 -7.72 -20.60 37.14
CA ALA A 615 -7.23 -19.23 37.01
C ALA A 615 -5.86 -19.13 36.31
N GLN A 616 -5.05 -20.19 36.34
CA GLN A 616 -3.73 -20.23 35.69
C GLN A 616 -3.79 -20.79 34.26
N SER A 617 -4.75 -21.67 33.99
CA SER A 617 -4.76 -22.50 32.79
C SER A 617 -5.94 -22.26 31.85
N SER A 618 -6.77 -21.25 32.11
CA SER A 618 -7.91 -20.93 31.26
C SER A 618 -7.53 -20.11 30.04
N PHE A 619 -8.22 -20.40 28.93
CA PHE A 619 -8.33 -19.50 27.79
C PHE A 619 -9.44 -18.49 28.08
N ILE A 620 -9.22 -17.22 27.72
CA ILE A 620 -10.18 -16.13 27.89
C ILE A 620 -10.89 -15.89 26.55
N LEU A 621 -12.22 -15.92 26.59
CA LEU A 621 -13.14 -15.92 25.45
C LEU A 621 -14.32 -14.98 25.75
N GLY A 622 -15.19 -14.77 24.76
CA GLY A 622 -16.38 -13.92 24.89
C GLY A 622 -16.28 -12.63 24.08
N GLY A 623 -17.42 -12.16 23.60
CA GLY A 623 -17.56 -11.01 22.72
C GLY A 623 -17.96 -11.36 21.28
N PRO A 624 -18.08 -10.35 20.41
CA PRO A 624 -18.57 -10.54 19.04
C PRO A 624 -17.70 -11.51 18.24
N GLY A 625 -18.30 -12.57 17.69
CA GLY A 625 -17.56 -13.54 16.88
C GLY A 625 -16.69 -14.51 17.68
N LEU A 626 -16.78 -14.51 19.01
CA LEU A 626 -16.04 -15.39 19.94
C LEU A 626 -16.95 -15.77 21.12
N PHE A 627 -18.06 -16.43 20.83
CA PHE A 627 -19.20 -16.68 21.72
C PHE A 627 -20.05 -15.42 21.95
N SER A 628 -20.65 -14.93 20.87
CA SER A 628 -21.60 -13.81 20.89
C SER A 628 -22.73 -14.00 21.93
N GLY A 629 -23.19 -12.90 22.51
CA GLY A 629 -24.09 -12.88 23.67
C GLY A 629 -23.35 -12.75 25.00
N TYR A 630 -22.14 -13.31 25.14
CA TYR A 630 -21.28 -13.04 26.30
C TYR A 630 -20.57 -11.70 26.17
N ARG A 631 -20.35 -11.01 27.29
CA ARG A 631 -19.50 -9.82 27.34
C ARG A 631 -18.06 -10.14 26.89
N GLN A 632 -17.32 -9.13 26.45
CA GLN A 632 -15.92 -9.29 26.05
C GLN A 632 -15.10 -9.88 27.21
N ASP A 633 -14.34 -10.93 26.91
CA ASP A 633 -13.48 -11.65 27.88
C ASP A 633 -14.27 -12.21 29.09
N GLY A 634 -15.59 -12.39 28.93
CA GLY A 634 -16.50 -12.84 29.99
C GLY A 634 -16.58 -14.35 30.17
N LEU A 635 -15.89 -15.14 29.33
CA LEU A 635 -15.96 -16.59 29.36
C LEU A 635 -14.55 -17.17 29.50
N ALA A 636 -14.25 -17.80 30.63
CA ALA A 636 -12.95 -18.43 30.86
C ALA A 636 -13.11 -19.95 30.98
N GLY A 637 -12.25 -20.70 30.29
CA GLY A 637 -12.23 -22.16 30.45
C GLY A 637 -10.94 -22.82 29.97
N GLN A 638 -10.62 -23.97 30.57
CA GLN A 638 -9.43 -24.75 30.27
C GLN A 638 -9.45 -25.40 28.89
N ASN A 639 -10.65 -25.62 28.34
CA ASN A 639 -10.86 -26.21 27.03
C ASN A 639 -11.99 -25.49 26.31
N TYR A 640 -11.83 -25.34 24.99
CA TYR A 640 -12.91 -24.85 24.15
C TYR A 640 -12.85 -25.41 22.73
N ASP A 641 -14.01 -25.43 22.08
CA ASP A 641 -14.21 -25.74 20.68
C ASP A 641 -15.13 -24.67 20.07
N LEU A 642 -14.77 -24.10 18.92
CA LEU A 642 -15.59 -23.10 18.26
C LEU A 642 -15.48 -23.21 16.74
N GLY A 643 -16.61 -23.42 16.07
CA GLY A 643 -16.79 -23.16 14.64
C GLY A 643 -17.46 -21.81 14.43
N ARG A 644 -16.99 -21.04 13.44
CA ARG A 644 -17.48 -19.70 13.16
C ARG A 644 -17.69 -19.47 11.67
N LEU A 645 -18.79 -18.82 11.33
CA LEU A 645 -19.05 -18.26 10.01
C LEU A 645 -19.36 -16.77 10.15
N VAL A 646 -18.65 -15.93 9.40
CA VAL A 646 -18.88 -14.47 9.38
C VAL A 646 -19.16 -14.04 7.95
N TYR A 647 -20.15 -13.17 7.76
CA TYR A 647 -20.42 -12.53 6.48
C TYR A 647 -20.32 -11.02 6.64
N TYR A 648 -19.60 -10.35 5.75
CA TYR A 648 -19.56 -8.89 5.65
C TYR A 648 -19.99 -8.41 4.27
N ARG A 649 -20.70 -7.28 4.24
CA ARG A 649 -21.00 -6.50 3.04
C ARG A 649 -20.56 -5.06 3.21
N ARG A 650 -19.68 -4.60 2.33
CA ARG A 650 -19.32 -3.17 2.25
C ARG A 650 -20.50 -2.38 1.67
N LEU A 651 -20.88 -1.30 2.34
CA LEU A 651 -22.06 -0.48 2.02
C LEU A 651 -21.74 0.73 1.15
N ASN A 652 -20.51 1.26 1.21
CA ASN A 652 -20.07 2.39 0.39
C ASN A 652 -19.27 1.94 -0.86
N PRO A 653 -19.30 2.71 -1.96
CA PRO A 653 -18.54 2.38 -3.17
C PRO A 653 -17.02 2.39 -2.94
N ARG A 654 -16.28 1.71 -3.82
CA ARG A 654 -14.82 1.73 -3.89
C ARG A 654 -14.38 2.92 -4.76
N TYR A 655 -14.23 4.10 -4.17
CA TYR A 655 -13.55 5.21 -4.82
C TYR A 655 -12.29 5.56 -4.01
N PHE A 656 -11.24 6.00 -4.70
CA PHE A 656 -10.02 6.46 -4.05
C PHE A 656 -10.27 7.80 -3.37
N ASP A 657 -10.52 7.75 -2.07
CA ASP A 657 -10.56 8.93 -1.20
C ASP A 657 -9.78 8.60 0.08
N ILE A 658 -8.70 9.35 0.29
CA ILE A 658 -7.75 9.24 1.39
C ILE A 658 -8.45 9.38 2.75
N LEU A 659 -9.63 10.02 2.80
CA LEU A 659 -10.43 10.24 4.00
C LEU A 659 -11.70 9.37 4.06
N SER A 660 -11.94 8.49 3.08
CA SER A 660 -13.10 7.61 3.12
C SER A 660 -12.95 6.58 4.25
N MET A 661 -14.04 6.35 4.97
CA MET A 661 -14.13 5.31 6.01
C MET A 661 -15.06 4.20 5.50
N PRO A 662 -14.52 3.05 5.05
CA PRO A 662 -15.29 1.89 4.64
C PRO A 662 -16.32 1.49 5.70
N LEU A 663 -17.58 1.36 5.29
CA LEU A 663 -18.70 0.98 6.15
C LEU A 663 -19.15 -0.44 5.80
N TYR A 664 -19.29 -1.29 6.80
CA TYR A 664 -19.63 -2.70 6.65
C TYR A 664 -20.85 -3.07 7.49
N LEU A 665 -21.75 -3.85 6.89
CA LEU A 665 -22.75 -4.63 7.62
C LEU A 665 -22.23 -6.06 7.74
N GLY A 666 -22.20 -6.59 8.95
CA GLY A 666 -21.68 -7.92 9.27
C GLY A 666 -22.68 -8.78 10.03
N THR A 667 -22.54 -10.09 9.93
CA THR A 667 -23.23 -11.05 10.81
C THR A 667 -22.35 -12.25 11.10
N SER A 668 -22.44 -12.81 12.31
CA SER A 668 -21.77 -14.04 12.68
C SER A 668 -22.76 -15.14 13.08
N LEU A 669 -22.37 -16.38 12.76
CA LEU A 669 -22.95 -17.61 13.29
C LEU A 669 -21.82 -18.42 13.92
N GLU A 670 -22.06 -18.91 15.12
CA GLU A 670 -21.05 -19.55 15.97
C GLU A 670 -21.66 -20.81 16.59
N TYR A 671 -20.86 -21.85 16.71
CA TYR A 671 -21.26 -23.08 17.39
C TYR A 671 -20.07 -23.68 18.12
N GLY A 672 -20.19 -23.88 19.41
CA GLY A 672 -19.05 -24.26 20.23
C GLY A 672 -19.39 -24.61 21.67
N ARG A 673 -18.35 -24.87 22.44
CA ARG A 673 -18.41 -25.30 23.84
C ARG A 673 -17.20 -24.79 24.59
N VAL A 674 -17.36 -24.41 25.86
CA VAL A 674 -16.28 -24.09 26.80
C VAL A 674 -16.45 -24.94 28.05
N TYR A 675 -15.37 -25.55 28.54
CA TYR A 675 -15.44 -26.43 29.70
C TYR A 675 -14.11 -26.58 30.46
N ASN A 676 -14.23 -26.88 31.75
CA ASN A 676 -13.15 -27.20 32.67
C ASN A 676 -13.08 -28.71 32.96
N ARG A 677 -11.94 -29.20 33.44
CA ARG A 677 -11.77 -30.57 33.93
C ARG A 677 -11.90 -30.59 35.47
N GLY A 678 -12.36 -31.71 36.03
CA GLY A 678 -12.44 -31.92 37.49
C GLY A 678 -13.87 -32.10 38.04
N GLU A 679 -14.00 -32.20 39.36
CA GLU A 679 -15.29 -32.45 40.05
C GLU A 679 -16.19 -31.20 40.17
N ASP A 680 -15.63 -29.99 40.05
CA ASP A 680 -16.35 -28.70 39.99
C ASP A 680 -16.49 -28.17 38.55
N ALA A 681 -16.66 -29.06 37.56
CA ALA A 681 -16.52 -28.74 36.14
C ALA A 681 -17.63 -27.82 35.60
N PHE A 682 -17.29 -26.53 35.43
CA PHE A 682 -17.98 -25.64 34.50
C PHE A 682 -17.98 -26.26 33.09
N ASP A 683 -19.16 -26.38 32.48
CA ASP A 683 -19.34 -26.87 31.13
C ASP A 683 -20.59 -26.26 30.52
N THR A 684 -20.41 -25.45 29.49
CA THR A 684 -21.53 -24.81 28.77
C THR A 684 -22.35 -25.80 27.95
N GLY A 685 -21.82 -27.01 27.69
CA GLY A 685 -22.31 -27.84 26.59
C GLY A 685 -22.06 -27.18 25.23
N TYR A 686 -22.51 -27.84 24.15
CA TYR A 686 -22.46 -27.23 22.82
C TYR A 686 -23.69 -26.35 22.60
N PHE A 687 -23.46 -25.10 22.24
CA PHE A 687 -24.52 -24.12 21.99
C PHE A 687 -24.23 -23.27 20.74
N ALA A 688 -25.29 -22.78 20.12
CA ALA A 688 -25.18 -21.80 19.04
C ALA A 688 -25.20 -20.36 19.57
N ALA A 689 -24.46 -19.50 18.89
CA ALA A 689 -24.42 -18.06 19.13
C ALA A 689 -24.39 -17.31 17.80
N GLY A 690 -24.73 -16.02 17.82
CA GLY A 690 -24.63 -15.19 16.63
C GLY A 690 -24.69 -13.70 16.95
N SER A 691 -24.27 -12.89 15.97
CA SER A 691 -24.32 -11.44 16.09
C SER A 691 -24.69 -10.74 14.79
N LEU A 692 -25.19 -9.52 14.93
CA LEU A 692 -25.33 -8.52 13.88
C LEU A 692 -24.37 -7.37 14.18
N LEU A 693 -23.58 -6.96 13.20
CA LEU A 693 -22.49 -6.01 13.36
C LEU A 693 -22.59 -4.87 12.35
N LEU A 694 -22.34 -3.64 12.79
CA LEU A 694 -22.06 -2.49 11.93
C LEU A 694 -20.61 -2.08 12.19
N GLY A 695 -19.74 -2.22 11.19
CA GLY A 695 -18.32 -1.93 11.29
C GLY A 695 -17.92 -0.73 10.45
N LEU A 696 -17.09 0.16 10.98
CA LEU A 696 -16.43 1.23 10.24
C LEU A 696 -14.91 1.06 10.34
N ASP A 697 -14.19 1.06 9.23
CA ASP A 697 -12.72 1.16 9.23
C ASP A 697 -12.34 2.65 9.35
N THR A 698 -11.94 3.08 10.55
CA THR A 698 -11.61 4.48 10.86
C THR A 698 -10.10 4.69 10.96
N PHE A 699 -9.65 5.94 10.99
CA PHE A 699 -8.23 6.27 11.18
C PHE A 699 -7.68 5.87 12.58
N LEU A 700 -8.56 5.63 13.57
CA LEU A 700 -8.19 5.17 14.90
C LEU A 700 -8.22 3.64 15.05
N GLY A 701 -8.55 2.92 13.97
CA GLY A 701 -8.84 1.49 13.98
C GLY A 701 -10.31 1.17 13.70
N PRO A 702 -10.69 -0.11 13.70
CA PRO A 702 -12.06 -0.51 13.41
C PRO A 702 -13.00 -0.11 14.56
N LEU A 703 -14.16 0.46 14.22
CA LEU A 703 -15.26 0.72 15.14
C LEU A 703 -16.40 -0.24 14.83
N PHE A 704 -16.73 -1.10 15.79
CA PHE A 704 -17.85 -2.03 15.70
C PHE A 704 -18.95 -1.65 16.67
N PHE A 705 -20.18 -1.64 16.18
CA PHE A 705 -21.39 -1.73 16.99
C PHE A 705 -22.04 -3.07 16.72
N GLY A 706 -22.38 -3.82 17.75
CA GLY A 706 -22.89 -5.18 17.59
C GLY A 706 -24.01 -5.53 18.55
N LEU A 707 -24.92 -6.38 18.11
CA LEU A 707 -25.87 -7.07 18.98
C LEU A 707 -25.56 -8.56 18.87
N GLY A 708 -25.31 -9.23 19.99
CA GLY A 708 -25.08 -10.67 20.04
C GLY A 708 -26.06 -11.38 20.96
N ALA A 709 -26.37 -12.62 20.63
CA ALA A 709 -27.22 -13.50 21.44
C ALA A 709 -26.80 -14.97 21.28
N ASN A 710 -27.17 -15.80 22.25
CA ASN A 710 -26.92 -17.24 22.21
C ASN A 710 -28.07 -18.10 22.77
N GLU A 711 -27.99 -19.42 22.55
CA GLU A 711 -28.99 -20.39 23.00
C GLU A 711 -29.06 -20.54 24.53
N GLU A 712 -28.01 -20.11 25.24
CA GLU A 712 -27.97 -20.04 26.71
C GLU A 712 -28.76 -18.84 27.27
N GLY A 713 -29.35 -18.01 26.39
CA GLY A 713 -30.18 -16.86 26.76
C GLY A 713 -29.39 -15.60 27.13
N GLN A 714 -28.08 -15.56 26.85
CA GLN A 714 -27.28 -14.36 27.01
C GLN A 714 -27.48 -13.43 25.81
N GLU A 715 -27.64 -12.15 26.07
CA GLU A 715 -27.75 -11.08 25.08
C GLU A 715 -26.79 -9.95 25.46
N ALA A 716 -26.13 -9.35 24.47
CA ALA A 716 -25.23 -8.23 24.73
C ALA A 716 -25.22 -7.23 23.57
N LEU A 717 -25.18 -5.95 23.94
CA LEU A 717 -24.91 -4.85 23.02
C LEU A 717 -23.43 -4.48 23.15
N TYR A 718 -22.71 -4.43 22.04
CA TYR A 718 -21.29 -4.16 22.02
C TYR A 718 -21.00 -2.85 21.32
N MET A 719 -20.13 -2.04 21.93
CA MET A 719 -19.34 -1.06 21.21
C MET A 719 -17.86 -1.44 21.37
N LYS A 720 -17.16 -1.66 20.26
CA LYS A 720 -15.72 -1.91 20.25
C LYS A 720 -15.03 -0.92 19.32
N LEU A 721 -14.24 -0.03 19.89
CA LEU A 721 -13.34 0.84 19.15
C LEU A 721 -11.92 0.31 19.32
N GLY A 722 -11.36 -0.16 18.22
CA GLY A 722 -9.98 -0.59 18.13
C GLY A 722 -9.66 -2.00 18.63
N GLN A 723 -8.38 -2.21 18.94
CA GLN A 723 -7.67 -3.47 19.18
C GLN A 723 -6.33 -3.22 19.89
N THR A 724 -6.02 -3.93 20.95
CA THR A 724 -4.74 -3.75 21.66
C THR A 724 -3.83 -4.97 21.54
N PHE A 725 -2.61 -4.84 22.08
CA PHE A 725 -1.58 -5.89 22.08
C PHE A 725 -2.05 -7.21 22.66
#